data_AF-A0A3M7MT20-F1
#
_entry.id   AF-A0A3M7MT20-F1
#
_cell.length_a   1.000
_cell.length_b   1.000
_cell.length_c   1.000
_cell.angle_alpha   90.00
_cell.angle_beta   90.00
_cell.angle_gamma   90.00
#
_symmetry.space_group_name_H-M   'P 1'
#
loop_
_entity.id
_entity.type
_entity.pdbx_description
1 polymer ?
#
loop_
_entity_poly.entity_id
_entity_poly.type
_entity_poly.pdbx_seq_one_letter_code
_entity_poly.pdbx_strand_id
1 'polypeptide(L)'
;MDKLPMASYGGVRKRVSNAPHRFLKDLQRKADGKAGAATAPDAGLALSEREVVQGSIIPSDELEDDVSSWLGSSPRSDTGRARRSSGSPSTRAVQLTNYLAMDTKNYVSDKHGRPIHLGKSSNWSFGRRVLRMTCDRLGVQLSTETLHFEGSVYQLEWQVLRHQPEPSAHSLPAPDYAIYLINATSFHCGQIFHLFEEEDFMHYFGIFHESKNGIDRVPLLWYVHYLLVVAFGKAFVARAAPDGPPPGAGLFIEAMKHLPEITLFPTDTIESIEILVCAALYLQCLDFRNAAYNLIGQALRKSLEQGMHSPMSHHGWTRSAVQRCRKLWWTVYILDRQMSSLMGVPLSLRDEDITAPLPEFPNHSQRSIGLELHVKLSSLIAEILNTVYSNEAHLAKNFISNTKQALKSIAAVTGLLRQHFELPDLRSVAGISRTSAYLHLLHHQCIVLTTRPLAFSLLDRRLRNPNRTTDYYCPPGSIRTLLKTCNESAQQMLHILSSLQTQGLLESFLPFDLESVFISTIILIMSTAIDPSLLEGHEAWSKVAYSIFDEMASRGNAIAQLRERELKKLASVLQHLPPPKTGEAVQAENDQYAGNVVPTASMPPAASRMAVPGLRGLLPHRAVAGSMRPFLLRYQSSSSTSSTSAFDSAVTKAPISPGQPATQQSFLSRVSTWNLLRSMAVSFFLTRPMLLKPGMAFMTKVANSQSALLNPDVNPLLRMIIKPFIYDHFCAGINKAEVQKNIVEIKKLGFAGVILCYAKEVLLGKDNAALGSHGQREAQIETWHKGNMETVEMLQPGNWIGIKMTGAGQDIMEALLNGRDPPPAFAKAMDAVAEGTRSRGCRVWIDAEQQAVQPTIERWTIDLMRKYNRGSDVLIYTTIQAYLKQARPTWKRHLTLAANEGWNLGVKQVRGAYIASEIRERIHDTKEETDECYNGIVRDLLTGHFEGFTPETLPVTRLFLACHNAETVRLALRLAKDLSAKGQLKVSPEFGQLQGMVDNLGGEVVSFGEVMKQEKAQQAPGTPDSPTPFEPRVYKCLTWGSVQECMQFLVRRATENSAAVGRMTDTAAEARKELKRRFSLRRLFGQGSS
;
A
#
# COMPACT_ATOMS: atom_id res chain seq x y z
N MET A 1 21.45 74.60 3.36
CA MET A 1 21.02 74.21 4.71
C MET A 1 21.21 72.70 4.81
N ASP A 2 22.40 72.17 5.08
CA ASP A 2 23.30 72.38 6.24
C ASP A 2 22.81 71.56 7.46
N LYS A 3 23.61 70.71 8.12
CA LYS A 3 25.05 70.40 7.90
C LYS A 3 25.39 68.93 8.29
N LEU A 4 26.54 68.50 7.79
CA LEU A 4 27.22 67.20 7.95
C LEU A 4 27.72 66.98 9.41
N PRO A 5 28.05 65.73 9.87
CA PRO A 5 29.16 64.95 9.28
C PRO A 5 29.00 63.43 9.11
N MET A 6 29.69 62.93 8.10
CA MET A 6 30.15 61.54 7.96
C MET A 6 31.20 61.21 9.04
N ALA A 7 31.22 59.96 9.50
CA ALA A 7 32.37 59.35 10.19
C ALA A 7 32.74 58.03 9.49
N SER A 8 34.04 57.72 9.44
CA SER A 8 34.57 56.65 8.59
C SER A 8 34.47 55.25 9.22
N TYR A 9 33.85 54.31 8.49
CA TYR A 9 33.88 52.88 8.84
C TYR A 9 35.23 52.24 8.46
N GLY A 10 36.26 52.56 9.24
CA GLY A 10 37.63 52.10 9.08
C GLY A 10 38.06 51.05 10.11
N GLY A 11 37.77 49.77 9.86
CA GLY A 11 38.60 48.65 10.34
C GLY A 11 38.27 47.99 11.69
N VAL A 12 37.41 46.96 11.65
CA VAL A 12 37.64 45.70 12.39
C VAL A 12 37.37 44.52 11.45
N ARG A 13 38.33 44.21 10.55
CA ARG A 13 38.18 43.13 9.56
C ARG A 13 39.35 42.13 9.63
N LYS A 14 39.41 41.33 10.71
CA LYS A 14 40.20 40.07 10.86
C LYS A 14 40.04 39.50 12.28
N ARG A 15 39.27 38.40 12.47
CA ARG A 15 39.57 37.30 13.45
C ARG A 15 38.61 36.10 13.49
N VAL A 16 37.67 35.94 12.55
CA VAL A 16 36.85 34.70 12.42
C VAL A 16 37.03 34.07 11.03
N SER A 17 38.01 33.17 10.89
CA SER A 17 38.24 32.44 9.62
C SER A 17 39.10 31.15 9.73
N ASN A 18 39.89 30.97 10.79
CA ASN A 18 40.94 29.92 10.84
C ASN A 18 40.59 28.71 11.72
N ALA A 19 39.34 28.56 12.19
CA ALA A 19 38.91 27.41 12.98
C ALA A 19 38.94 26.06 12.22
N PRO A 20 38.47 25.95 10.96
CA PRO A 20 38.40 24.66 10.26
C PRO A 20 39.76 23.97 10.11
N HIS A 21 40.83 24.75 9.87
CA HIS A 21 42.18 24.22 9.67
C HIS A 21 42.84 23.68 10.95
N ARG A 22 42.42 24.11 12.14
CA ARG A 22 42.83 23.46 13.40
C ARG A 22 42.03 22.19 13.63
N PHE A 23 40.72 22.23 13.46
CA PHE A 23 39.84 21.07 13.66
C PHE A 23 40.25 19.86 12.78
N LEU A 24 40.53 20.09 11.49
CA LEU A 24 41.04 19.05 10.59
C LEU A 24 42.41 18.49 11.03
N LYS A 25 43.33 19.33 11.51
CA LYS A 25 44.63 18.88 12.03
C LYS A 25 44.53 18.12 13.36
N ASP A 26 43.58 18.46 14.22
CA ASP A 26 43.34 17.74 15.47
C ASP A 26 42.58 16.42 15.25
N LEU A 27 41.79 16.30 14.17
CA LEU A 27 41.28 15.02 13.68
C LEU A 27 42.41 14.13 13.12
N GLN A 28 43.28 14.67 12.25
CA GLN A 28 44.44 13.93 11.75
C GLN A 28 45.36 13.47 12.90
N ARG A 29 45.72 14.34 13.84
CA ARG A 29 46.49 13.97 15.04
C ARG A 29 45.81 12.90 15.91
N LYS A 30 44.48 12.78 15.89
CA LYS A 30 43.75 11.71 16.60
C LYS A 30 43.70 10.39 15.81
N ALA A 31 43.85 10.43 14.49
CA ALA A 31 44.09 9.23 13.68
C ALA A 31 45.53 8.74 13.83
N ASP A 32 46.51 9.64 13.71
CA ASP A 32 47.95 9.35 13.86
C ASP A 32 48.31 8.88 15.29
N GLY A 33 47.56 9.33 16.29
CA GLY A 33 47.85 9.16 17.72
C GLY A 33 47.50 7.81 18.35
N LYS A 34 47.25 6.74 17.58
CA LYS A 34 46.90 5.40 18.12
C LYS A 34 47.74 4.23 17.59
N ALA A 35 49.02 4.47 17.35
CA ALA A 35 50.01 3.38 17.30
C ALA A 35 50.33 2.87 18.73
N GLY A 36 49.52 1.92 19.23
CA GLY A 36 49.72 1.26 20.53
C GLY A 36 49.31 -0.20 20.44
N ALA A 37 50.23 -1.13 20.69
CA ALA A 37 50.11 -2.51 20.24
C ALA A 37 49.05 -3.34 20.99
N ALA A 38 48.21 -4.04 20.23
CA ALA A 38 47.46 -5.22 20.66
C ALA A 38 47.50 -6.24 19.52
N THR A 39 48.18 -7.37 19.73
CA THR A 39 48.38 -8.40 18.70
C THR A 39 47.13 -9.25 18.50
N ALA A 40 46.53 -9.18 17.32
CA ALA A 40 45.53 -10.12 16.81
C ALA A 40 46.19 -10.99 15.71
N PRO A 41 45.72 -12.23 15.47
CA PRO A 41 46.47 -13.21 14.69
C PRO A 41 46.51 -12.89 13.20
N ASP A 42 47.65 -13.15 12.57
CA ASP A 42 47.82 -13.14 11.13
C ASP A 42 46.95 -14.24 10.48
N ALA A 43 46.16 -13.84 9.49
CA ALA A 43 45.25 -14.68 8.74
C ALA A 43 45.29 -14.35 7.24
N GLY A 44 46.49 -14.07 6.72
CA GLY A 44 46.73 -13.83 5.29
C GLY A 44 46.29 -14.99 4.39
N LEU A 45 45.04 -14.96 3.91
CA LEU A 45 44.56 -15.84 2.84
C LEU A 45 45.10 -15.35 1.49
N ALA A 46 46.30 -15.83 1.15
CA ALA A 46 46.88 -15.70 -0.18
C ALA A 46 46.08 -16.55 -1.20
N LEU A 47 44.97 -16.00 -1.70
CA LEU A 47 44.25 -16.55 -2.85
C LEU A 47 45.16 -16.45 -4.09
N SER A 48 45.34 -17.58 -4.78
CA SER A 48 46.34 -17.75 -5.83
C SER A 48 46.10 -16.87 -7.05
N GLU A 49 47.16 -16.22 -7.55
CA GLU A 49 47.08 -15.35 -8.73
C GLU A 49 46.73 -16.13 -10.01
N ARG A 50 45.53 -15.89 -10.54
CA ARG A 50 45.18 -15.94 -11.96
C ARG A 50 43.90 -15.12 -12.20
N GLU A 51 43.83 -14.52 -13.38
CA GLU A 51 42.61 -13.91 -13.95
C GLU A 51 41.90 -12.83 -13.10
N VAL A 52 42.57 -11.67 -12.94
CA VAL A 52 41.85 -10.39 -12.85
C VAL A 52 41.23 -10.09 -14.23
N VAL A 53 40.08 -10.71 -14.51
CA VAL A 53 39.33 -10.44 -15.74
C VAL A 53 38.76 -9.02 -15.66
N GLN A 54 39.31 -8.12 -16.47
CA GLN A 54 38.68 -6.84 -16.77
C GLN A 54 37.25 -7.12 -17.27
N GLY A 55 36.24 -6.66 -16.54
CA GLY A 55 34.83 -7.02 -16.79
C GLY A 55 34.37 -6.66 -18.20
N SER A 56 34.44 -7.65 -19.09
CA SER A 56 34.17 -7.56 -20.51
C SER A 56 32.67 -7.66 -20.76
N ILE A 57 32.10 -6.56 -21.25
CA ILE A 57 30.70 -6.54 -21.69
C ILE A 57 30.65 -7.26 -23.03
N ILE A 58 30.04 -8.45 -23.03
CA ILE A 58 30.04 -9.37 -24.18
C ILE A 58 29.35 -8.71 -25.39
N PRO A 59 29.89 -8.84 -26.61
CA PRO A 59 29.21 -8.42 -27.85
C PRO A 59 27.82 -9.02 -27.99
N SER A 60 26.93 -8.36 -28.73
CA SER A 60 25.54 -8.83 -28.92
C SER A 60 25.43 -10.18 -29.63
N ASP A 61 26.41 -10.49 -30.47
CA ASP A 61 26.19 -11.38 -31.62
C ASP A 61 26.43 -12.86 -31.26
N GLU A 62 27.27 -13.15 -30.26
CA GLU A 62 27.47 -14.50 -29.70
C GLU A 62 26.25 -15.00 -28.87
N LEU A 63 25.23 -14.16 -28.71
CA LEU A 63 24.18 -14.31 -27.70
C LEU A 63 22.77 -14.60 -28.27
N GLU A 64 22.68 -14.83 -29.59
CA GLU A 64 21.42 -15.11 -30.30
C GLU A 64 21.26 -16.58 -30.74
N ASP A 65 22.27 -17.18 -31.39
CA ASP A 65 22.18 -18.53 -31.97
C ASP A 65 21.81 -19.62 -30.94
N ASP A 66 22.52 -19.65 -29.81
CA ASP A 66 22.40 -20.68 -28.77
C ASP A 66 20.98 -20.72 -28.14
N VAL A 67 20.29 -19.58 -28.10
CA VAL A 67 18.96 -19.43 -27.51
C VAL A 67 17.84 -19.91 -28.45
N SER A 68 18.06 -19.80 -29.77
CA SER A 68 17.07 -20.18 -30.79
C SER A 68 16.73 -21.68 -30.74
N SER A 69 17.76 -22.52 -30.51
CA SER A 69 17.64 -23.98 -30.35
C SER A 69 16.75 -24.38 -29.17
N TRP A 70 16.75 -23.59 -28.10
CA TRP A 70 16.14 -23.90 -26.81
C TRP A 70 14.71 -23.36 -26.65
N LEU A 71 14.32 -22.35 -27.44
CA LEU A 71 12.98 -21.74 -27.38
C LEU A 71 12.02 -22.23 -28.49
N GLY A 72 12.53 -22.82 -29.57
CA GLY A 72 11.74 -23.50 -30.59
C GLY A 72 11.09 -22.56 -31.62
N SER A 73 11.61 -22.57 -32.84
CA SER A 73 11.14 -21.76 -33.97
C SER A 73 9.67 -22.06 -34.34
N SER A 74 8.87 -21.00 -34.53
CA SER A 74 7.52 -21.12 -35.07
C SER A 74 7.51 -21.77 -36.46
N PRO A 75 6.60 -22.72 -36.76
CA PRO A 75 6.43 -23.23 -38.11
C PRO A 75 6.01 -22.09 -39.06
N ARG A 76 6.74 -21.91 -40.16
CA ARG A 76 6.21 -21.17 -41.31
C ARG A 76 5.07 -21.98 -41.95
N SER A 77 4.11 -21.28 -42.52
CA SER A 77 3.00 -21.89 -43.27
C SER A 77 3.51 -22.54 -44.55
N ASP A 78 3.29 -23.85 -44.70
CA ASP A 78 3.44 -24.55 -45.98
C ASP A 78 2.34 -25.63 -46.14
N THR A 79 1.94 -25.91 -47.37
CA THR A 79 0.72 -26.65 -47.71
C THR A 79 1.05 -28.01 -48.34
N GLY A 80 1.24 -29.05 -47.52
CA GLY A 80 1.77 -30.34 -47.98
C GLY A 80 1.22 -31.61 -47.30
N ARG A 81 0.15 -32.17 -47.89
CA ARG A 81 -0.29 -33.58 -47.92
C ARG A 81 0.50 -34.65 -47.11
N ALA A 82 0.02 -34.95 -45.90
CA ALA A 82 -0.08 -36.26 -45.22
C ALA A 82 1.04 -37.35 -45.36
N ARG A 83 1.63 -37.73 -44.21
CA ARG A 83 1.95 -39.14 -43.89
C ARG A 83 1.91 -39.39 -42.36
N ARG A 84 1.68 -40.63 -41.92
CA ARG A 84 1.77 -41.06 -40.51
C ARG A 84 3.16 -41.64 -40.23
N SER A 85 3.77 -41.25 -39.11
CA SER A 85 4.88 -41.97 -38.47
C SER A 85 4.84 -41.76 -36.95
N SER A 86 5.38 -42.71 -36.20
CA SER A 86 5.40 -42.70 -34.72
C SER A 86 6.57 -41.87 -34.19
N GLY A 87 6.29 -40.80 -33.45
CA GLY A 87 7.30 -39.96 -32.82
C GLY A 87 7.65 -40.39 -31.39
N SER A 88 8.93 -40.23 -31.03
CA SER A 88 9.44 -40.31 -29.66
C SER A 88 8.92 -39.15 -28.79
N PRO A 89 8.97 -39.24 -27.44
CA PRO A 89 8.55 -38.14 -26.57
C PRO A 89 9.48 -36.94 -26.73
N SER A 90 8.99 -35.86 -27.34
CA SER A 90 9.79 -34.67 -27.62
C SER A 90 10.09 -33.86 -26.35
N THR A 91 11.35 -33.42 -26.23
CA THR A 91 11.84 -32.60 -25.12
C THR A 91 11.15 -31.25 -25.12
N ARG A 92 10.14 -31.09 -24.26
CA ARG A 92 9.28 -29.90 -24.22
C ARG A 92 10.05 -28.70 -23.66
N ALA A 93 10.44 -27.77 -24.54
CA ALA A 93 11.13 -26.53 -24.20
C ALA A 93 10.49 -25.82 -22.98
N VAL A 94 11.31 -25.55 -21.96
CA VAL A 94 10.83 -24.99 -20.68
C VAL A 94 11.06 -23.49 -20.65
N GLN A 95 10.00 -22.74 -20.95
CA GLN A 95 10.03 -21.27 -20.91
C GLN A 95 10.34 -20.77 -19.48
N LEU A 96 11.51 -20.15 -19.28
CA LEU A 96 11.80 -19.42 -18.04
C LEU A 96 10.86 -18.22 -17.94
N THR A 97 10.24 -18.07 -16.77
CA THR A 97 9.33 -16.98 -16.44
C THR A 97 9.75 -16.37 -15.10
N ASN A 98 9.44 -15.10 -14.90
CA ASN A 98 9.77 -14.41 -13.65
C ASN A 98 8.85 -14.89 -12.51
N TYR A 99 9.24 -15.95 -11.79
CA TYR A 99 8.44 -16.48 -10.68
C TYR A 99 8.33 -15.50 -9.50
N LEU A 100 9.29 -14.60 -9.31
CA LEU A 100 9.21 -13.53 -8.30
C LEU A 100 8.10 -12.52 -8.64
N ALA A 101 7.86 -12.25 -9.93
CA ALA A 101 6.75 -11.44 -10.41
C ALA A 101 5.42 -12.22 -10.50
N MET A 102 5.44 -13.52 -10.70
CA MET A 102 4.22 -14.35 -10.83
C MET A 102 3.72 -14.95 -9.49
N ASP A 103 4.50 -14.89 -8.41
CA ASP A 103 4.10 -15.40 -7.09
C ASP A 103 2.84 -14.69 -6.55
N THR A 104 1.92 -15.48 -6.01
CA THR A 104 0.66 -15.05 -5.41
C THR A 104 0.77 -14.81 -3.90
N LYS A 105 1.81 -15.33 -3.23
CA LYS A 105 2.11 -15.11 -1.79
C LYS A 105 2.67 -13.69 -1.52
N ASN A 106 1.95 -12.67 -1.93
CA ASN A 106 2.36 -11.26 -1.81
C ASN A 106 2.18 -10.67 -0.40
N TYR A 107 1.82 -11.49 0.59
CA TYR A 107 1.61 -11.07 1.98
C TYR A 107 2.20 -12.06 2.99
N VAL A 108 2.57 -11.53 4.15
CA VAL A 108 2.97 -12.27 5.36
C VAL A 108 2.27 -11.63 6.57
N SER A 109 1.81 -12.42 7.53
CA SER A 109 1.33 -11.87 8.80
C SER A 109 2.50 -11.54 9.72
N ASP A 110 2.43 -10.39 10.40
CA ASP A 110 3.35 -10.06 11.49
C ASP A 110 3.03 -10.86 12.78
N LYS A 111 3.79 -10.61 13.85
CA LYS A 111 3.58 -11.19 15.18
C LYS A 111 2.23 -10.87 15.84
N HIS A 112 1.43 -9.98 15.25
CA HIS A 112 0.07 -9.61 15.66
C HIS A 112 -0.99 -10.05 14.64
N GLY A 113 -0.62 -10.89 13.65
CA GLY A 113 -1.49 -11.38 12.59
C GLY A 113 -1.69 -10.42 11.41
N ARG A 114 -1.22 -9.17 11.49
CA ARG A 114 -1.51 -8.10 10.51
C ARG A 114 -0.81 -8.40 9.17
N PRO A 115 -1.53 -8.32 8.02
CA PRO A 115 -0.95 -8.65 6.72
C PRO A 115 -0.03 -7.53 6.21
N ILE A 116 1.27 -7.80 6.18
CA ILE A 116 2.28 -6.93 5.56
C ILE A 116 2.51 -7.36 4.11
N HIS A 117 2.48 -6.37 3.20
CA HIS A 117 2.76 -6.58 1.77
C HIS A 117 4.25 -6.84 1.54
N LEU A 118 4.55 -7.85 0.70
CA LEU A 118 5.91 -8.19 0.28
C LEU A 118 6.17 -7.61 -1.11
N GLY A 119 6.66 -6.38 -1.20
CA GLY A 119 7.00 -5.73 -2.47
C GLY A 119 7.94 -6.57 -3.34
N LYS A 120 7.74 -6.59 -4.66
CA LYS A 120 8.46 -7.53 -5.55
C LYS A 120 9.91 -7.11 -5.82
N SER A 121 10.15 -5.81 -5.90
CA SER A 121 11.47 -5.17 -6.01
C SER A 121 12.09 -4.79 -4.66
N SER A 122 11.38 -4.98 -3.55
CA SER A 122 11.88 -4.72 -2.20
C SER A 122 12.95 -5.75 -1.79
N ASN A 123 14.13 -5.28 -1.35
CA ASN A 123 15.23 -6.15 -0.88
C ASN A 123 14.84 -6.98 0.34
N TRP A 124 14.27 -6.35 1.38
CA TRP A 124 13.75 -7.04 2.57
C TRP A 124 12.70 -8.10 2.19
N SER A 125 11.78 -7.74 1.30
CA SER A 125 10.75 -8.67 0.82
C SER A 125 11.34 -9.82 0.00
N PHE A 126 12.39 -9.58 -0.79
CA PHE A 126 13.13 -10.59 -1.53
C PHE A 126 13.79 -11.59 -0.59
N GLY A 127 14.54 -11.13 0.42
CA GLY A 127 15.13 -11.99 1.45
C GLY A 127 14.08 -12.82 2.21
N ARG A 128 12.97 -12.18 2.62
CA ARG A 128 11.83 -12.86 3.26
C ARG A 128 11.19 -13.92 2.36
N ARG A 129 11.03 -13.65 1.06
CA ARG A 129 10.51 -14.60 0.06
C ARG A 129 11.45 -15.77 -0.17
N VAL A 130 12.76 -15.53 -0.29
CA VAL A 130 13.79 -16.58 -0.45
C VAL A 130 13.84 -17.50 0.77
N LEU A 131 13.89 -16.94 1.98
CA LEU A 131 13.88 -17.71 3.23
C LEU A 131 12.60 -18.54 3.38
N ARG A 132 11.42 -17.94 3.14
CA ARG A 132 10.14 -18.65 3.17
C ARG A 132 10.05 -19.75 2.11
N MET A 133 10.44 -19.47 0.87
CA MET A 133 10.46 -20.45 -0.22
C MET A 133 11.33 -21.66 0.13
N THR A 134 12.53 -21.41 0.68
CA THR A 134 13.45 -22.48 1.09
C THR A 134 12.86 -23.32 2.21
N CYS A 135 12.28 -22.70 3.24
CA CYS A 135 11.67 -23.39 4.37
C CYS A 135 10.43 -24.19 3.96
N ASP A 136 9.51 -23.57 3.19
CA ASP A 136 8.32 -24.21 2.60
C ASP A 136 8.68 -25.44 1.73
N ARG A 137 9.86 -25.45 1.08
CA ARG A 137 10.32 -26.53 0.20
C ARG A 137 11.02 -27.67 0.94
N LEU A 138 11.82 -27.35 1.95
CA LEU A 138 12.62 -28.33 2.71
C LEU A 138 11.91 -28.81 3.99
N GLY A 139 10.65 -28.42 4.22
CA GLY A 139 9.84 -28.87 5.36
C GLY A 139 10.24 -28.25 6.70
N VAL A 140 11.09 -27.23 6.70
CA VAL A 140 11.58 -26.56 7.92
C VAL A 140 10.53 -25.56 8.40
N GLN A 141 10.09 -25.69 9.65
CA GLN A 141 9.20 -24.69 10.25
C GLN A 141 9.93 -23.36 10.49
N LEU A 142 9.29 -22.27 10.09
CA LEU A 142 9.79 -20.89 10.24
C LEU A 142 8.91 -20.18 11.28
N SER A 143 9.40 -19.99 12.52
CA SER A 143 8.65 -19.25 13.54
C SER A 143 8.55 -17.77 13.18
N THR A 144 7.35 -17.21 13.24
CA THR A 144 7.07 -15.78 13.01
C THR A 144 7.76 -14.89 14.05
N GLU A 145 8.05 -15.42 15.25
CA GLU A 145 8.73 -14.70 16.34
C GLU A 145 10.20 -14.40 16.02
N THR A 146 10.82 -15.17 15.11
CA THR A 146 12.23 -15.02 14.73
C THR A 146 12.41 -14.16 13.47
N LEU A 147 11.35 -13.52 12.97
CA LEU A 147 11.37 -12.73 11.73
C LEU A 147 11.30 -11.24 12.02
N HIS A 148 12.18 -10.46 11.40
CA HIS A 148 12.15 -9.01 11.47
C HIS A 148 10.97 -8.41 10.66
N PHE A 149 10.20 -7.54 11.28
CA PHE A 149 9.11 -6.78 10.66
C PHE A 149 9.35 -5.27 10.86
N GLU A 150 8.99 -4.47 9.85
CA GLU A 150 9.39 -3.06 9.79
C GLU A 150 8.81 -2.23 10.95
N GLY A 151 9.50 -1.13 11.28
CA GLY A 151 9.08 -0.21 12.35
C GLY A 151 9.02 -0.83 13.75
N SER A 152 9.59 -2.02 13.97
CA SER A 152 9.59 -2.69 15.28
C SER A 152 10.96 -2.91 15.91
N VAL A 153 12.06 -2.42 15.30
CA VAL A 153 13.41 -2.49 15.88
C VAL A 153 13.59 -1.45 16.99
N TYR A 154 13.36 -0.19 16.65
CA TYR A 154 13.49 0.92 17.57
C TYR A 154 12.11 1.31 18.08
N GLN A 155 11.87 1.08 19.38
CA GLN A 155 10.70 1.65 20.04
C GLN A 155 10.96 3.15 20.23
N LEU A 156 10.05 3.96 19.67
CA LEU A 156 10.12 5.41 19.65
C LEU A 156 8.79 5.89 20.23
N GLU A 157 8.85 6.74 21.25
CA GLU A 157 7.78 6.87 22.26
C GLU A 157 6.58 7.74 21.82
N TRP A 158 6.32 7.85 20.52
CA TRP A 158 5.20 8.64 19.97
C TRP A 158 3.82 8.20 20.49
N GLN A 159 3.68 7.00 21.05
CA GLN A 159 2.43 6.49 21.61
C GLN A 159 2.07 7.09 22.98
N VAL A 160 3.01 7.72 23.69
CA VAL A 160 2.75 8.32 25.02
C VAL A 160 2.10 9.71 24.91
N LEU A 161 2.21 10.38 23.75
CA LEU A 161 1.81 11.78 23.47
C LEU A 161 0.30 12.11 23.53
N ARG A 162 -0.50 11.32 24.27
CA ARG A 162 -1.89 11.67 24.63
C ARG A 162 -2.10 11.92 26.12
N HIS A 163 -1.14 11.61 27.00
CA HIS A 163 -1.30 11.76 28.45
C HIS A 163 -0.03 12.27 29.16
N GLN A 164 -0.07 13.55 29.56
CA GLN A 164 0.81 14.20 30.56
C GLN A 164 2.31 14.39 30.15
N PRO A 165 3.16 15.02 30.99
CA PRO A 165 3.10 16.47 31.24
C PRO A 165 4.48 17.19 31.17
N GLU A 166 4.48 18.46 30.75
CA GLU A 166 5.67 19.33 30.59
C GLU A 166 6.75 18.81 29.60
N PRO A 167 7.54 19.70 28.97
CA PRO A 167 8.66 19.27 28.15
C PRO A 167 9.80 18.73 29.02
N SER A 168 10.03 17.41 28.97
CA SER A 168 11.27 16.81 29.51
C SER A 168 12.47 17.44 28.82
N ALA A 169 13.21 18.31 29.53
CA ALA A 169 14.24 19.18 28.96
C ALA A 169 15.47 18.40 28.46
N HIS A 170 15.35 17.78 27.28
CA HIS A 170 16.45 17.21 26.53
C HIS A 170 17.40 18.34 26.12
N SER A 171 18.53 18.46 26.82
CA SER A 171 19.51 19.54 26.60
C SER A 171 19.93 19.60 25.14
N LEU A 172 19.59 20.70 24.46
CA LEU A 172 20.09 21.01 23.13
C LEU A 172 21.63 20.99 23.13
N PRO A 173 22.28 20.56 22.02
CA PRO A 173 23.73 20.60 21.92
C PRO A 173 24.24 22.03 22.07
N ALA A 174 25.35 22.20 22.80
CA ALA A 174 26.08 23.47 22.88
C ALA A 174 26.49 23.97 21.47
N PRO A 175 26.65 25.28 21.23
CA PRO A 175 26.75 25.83 19.87
C PRO A 175 27.92 25.23 19.06
N ASP A 176 29.07 25.02 19.71
CA ASP A 176 30.27 24.42 19.11
C ASP A 176 30.06 22.95 18.73
N TYR A 177 29.43 22.17 19.61
CA TYR A 177 29.07 20.78 19.33
C TYR A 177 27.98 20.69 18.25
N ALA A 178 27.00 21.59 18.27
CA ALA A 178 25.95 21.66 17.25
C ALA A 178 26.53 21.95 15.85
N ILE A 179 27.49 22.88 15.74
CA ILE A 179 28.24 23.13 14.50
C ILE A 179 28.95 21.86 14.02
N TYR A 180 29.56 21.08 14.92
CA TYR A 180 30.17 19.80 14.57
C TYR A 180 29.14 18.78 14.04
N LEU A 181 27.95 18.69 14.65
CA LEU A 181 26.88 17.81 14.18
C LEU A 181 26.34 18.24 12.80
N ILE A 182 26.14 19.54 12.56
CA ILE A 182 25.73 20.09 11.26
C ILE A 182 26.77 19.74 10.18
N ASN A 183 28.06 19.96 10.46
CA ASN A 183 29.15 19.61 9.54
C ASN A 183 29.23 18.10 9.25
N ALA A 184 28.94 17.24 10.24
CA ALA A 184 28.85 15.80 10.02
C ALA A 184 27.70 15.47 9.05
N THR A 185 26.52 16.07 9.21
CA THR A 185 25.41 15.90 8.26
C THR A 185 25.78 16.37 6.84
N SER A 186 26.45 17.52 6.70
CA SER A 186 26.95 17.99 5.40
C SER A 186 27.99 17.05 4.78
N PHE A 187 28.85 16.41 5.59
CA PHE A 187 29.83 15.43 5.10
C PHE A 187 29.18 14.11 4.66
N HIS A 188 28.31 13.52 5.48
CA HIS A 188 27.68 12.23 5.21
C HIS A 188 26.58 12.29 4.14
N CYS A 189 25.81 13.39 4.08
CA CYS A 189 24.68 13.52 3.14
C CYS A 189 24.91 14.51 2.00
N GLY A 190 25.62 15.63 2.23
CA GLY A 190 25.64 16.79 1.32
C GLY A 190 26.27 16.55 -0.07
N GLN A 191 27.01 15.46 -0.26
CA GLN A 191 27.54 15.04 -1.56
C GLN A 191 26.52 14.25 -2.41
N ILE A 192 25.45 13.75 -1.79
CA ILE A 192 24.49 12.80 -2.36
C ILE A 192 23.07 13.40 -2.40
N PHE A 193 22.71 14.20 -1.39
CA PHE A 193 21.40 14.82 -1.22
C PHE A 193 21.52 16.29 -0.82
N HIS A 194 20.57 17.11 -1.24
CA HIS A 194 20.34 18.45 -0.69
C HIS A 194 19.33 18.37 0.45
N LEU A 195 19.79 18.61 1.68
CA LEU A 195 18.96 18.55 2.89
C LEU A 195 18.56 19.94 3.42
N PHE A 196 19.42 20.95 3.25
CA PHE A 196 19.21 22.34 3.64
C PHE A 196 20.13 23.26 2.83
N GLU A 197 19.81 24.56 2.75
CA GLU A 197 20.73 25.56 2.20
C GLU A 197 21.56 26.19 3.33
N GLU A 198 22.89 26.07 3.23
CA GLU A 198 23.81 26.30 4.37
C GLU A 198 23.84 27.78 4.83
N GLU A 199 23.75 28.73 3.90
CA GLU A 199 23.81 30.17 4.22
C GLU A 199 22.59 30.64 5.03
N ASP A 200 21.38 30.35 4.54
CA ASP A 200 20.12 30.66 5.24
C ASP A 200 20.05 29.94 6.60
N PHE A 201 20.44 28.66 6.64
CA PHE A 201 20.36 27.83 7.83
C PHE A 201 21.33 28.29 8.93
N MET A 202 22.57 28.65 8.57
CA MET A 202 23.57 29.13 9.52
C MET A 202 23.32 30.58 9.98
N HIS A 203 22.58 31.39 9.22
CA HIS A 203 22.13 32.71 9.67
C HIS A 203 21.20 32.61 10.89
N TYR A 204 20.13 31.81 10.80
CA TYR A 204 19.22 31.58 11.92
C TYR A 204 19.88 30.82 13.09
N PHE A 205 20.87 29.96 12.81
CA PHE A 205 21.67 29.32 13.86
C PHE A 205 22.37 30.33 14.77
N GLY A 206 22.93 31.42 14.20
CA GLY A 206 23.51 32.51 14.98
C GLY A 206 22.48 33.19 15.89
N ILE A 207 21.35 33.61 15.32
CA ILE A 207 20.24 34.26 16.02
C ILE A 207 19.71 33.40 17.18
N PHE A 208 19.63 32.08 16.97
CA PHE A 208 19.19 31.13 17.98
C PHE A 208 20.14 31.06 19.19
N HIS A 209 21.44 30.89 18.96
CA HIS A 209 22.43 30.68 20.03
C HIS A 209 22.94 31.98 20.69
N GLU A 210 22.68 33.15 20.10
CA GLU A 210 22.95 34.45 20.74
C GLU A 210 21.92 34.84 21.83
N SER A 211 20.75 34.19 21.86
CA SER A 211 19.65 34.52 22.78
C SER A 211 19.46 33.46 23.86
N LYS A 212 19.19 33.89 25.10
CA LYS A 212 18.76 32.98 26.19
C LYS A 212 17.42 32.29 25.88
N ASN A 213 16.56 32.96 25.12
CA ASN A 213 15.38 32.40 24.48
C ASN A 213 15.62 32.39 22.96
N GLY A 214 16.27 31.36 22.44
CA GLY A 214 16.55 31.23 21.00
C GLY A 214 15.30 30.95 20.16
N ILE A 215 14.39 30.11 20.68
CA ILE A 215 13.19 29.63 19.98
C ILE A 215 12.27 30.80 19.57
N ASP A 216 12.05 31.76 20.46
CA ASP A 216 11.17 32.92 20.23
C ASP A 216 11.65 33.88 19.12
N ARG A 217 12.85 33.66 18.56
CA ARG A 217 13.51 34.54 17.58
C ARG A 217 13.76 33.90 16.21
N VAL A 218 13.33 32.66 16.00
CA VAL A 218 13.55 31.92 14.74
C VAL A 218 12.23 31.34 14.21
N PRO A 219 12.12 31.07 12.90
CA PRO A 219 10.98 30.34 12.36
C PRO A 219 10.83 28.95 13.00
N LEU A 220 9.60 28.54 13.31
CA LEU A 220 9.31 27.21 13.86
C LEU A 220 9.77 26.08 12.93
N LEU A 221 9.62 26.28 11.61
CA LEU A 221 10.08 25.34 10.60
C LEU A 221 11.61 25.19 10.62
N TRP A 222 12.35 26.30 10.59
CA TRP A 222 13.81 26.27 10.81
C TRP A 222 14.21 25.56 12.11
N TYR A 223 13.50 25.77 13.23
CA TYR A 223 13.82 25.08 14.49
C TYR A 223 13.59 23.55 14.39
N VAL A 224 12.49 23.12 13.75
CA VAL A 224 12.24 21.70 13.43
C VAL A 224 13.33 21.14 12.50
N HIS A 225 13.74 21.91 11.49
CA HIS A 225 14.79 21.54 10.54
C HIS A 225 16.15 21.41 11.22
N TYR A 226 16.48 22.34 12.10
CA TYR A 226 17.67 22.31 12.96
C TYR A 226 17.71 21.04 13.80
N LEU A 227 16.62 20.70 14.49
CA LEU A 227 16.51 19.47 15.28
C LEU A 227 16.72 18.20 14.43
N LEU A 228 16.19 18.14 13.19
CA LEU A 228 16.44 17.03 12.26
C LEU A 228 17.91 16.96 11.83
N VAL A 229 18.53 18.09 11.49
CA VAL A 229 19.95 18.13 11.09
C VAL A 229 20.86 17.70 12.24
N VAL A 230 20.67 18.21 13.46
CA VAL A 230 21.48 17.74 14.61
C VAL A 230 21.13 16.31 15.04
N ALA A 231 19.93 15.79 14.76
CA ALA A 231 19.61 14.37 14.95
C ALA A 231 20.41 13.47 13.99
N PHE A 232 20.51 13.83 12.70
CA PHE A 232 21.39 13.15 11.75
C PHE A 232 22.85 13.22 12.19
N GLY A 233 23.35 14.43 12.47
CA GLY A 233 24.75 14.62 12.87
C GLY A 233 25.11 13.79 14.10
N LYS A 234 24.21 13.72 15.09
CA LYS A 234 24.40 12.88 16.29
C LYS A 234 24.41 11.39 15.96
N ALA A 235 23.54 10.94 15.04
CA ALA A 235 23.49 9.55 14.59
C ALA A 235 24.76 9.08 13.85
N PHE A 236 25.44 9.98 13.12
CA PHE A 236 26.69 9.66 12.43
C PHE A 236 27.90 9.58 13.36
N VAL A 237 28.00 10.45 14.37
CA VAL A 237 29.24 10.62 15.15
C VAL A 237 29.25 9.98 16.53
N ALA A 238 28.07 9.74 17.13
CA ALA A 238 27.96 9.11 18.45
C ALA A 238 27.70 7.60 18.32
N ARG A 239 28.09 6.84 19.35
CA ARG A 239 27.78 5.41 19.45
C ARG A 239 26.45 5.20 20.17
N ALA A 240 25.65 4.25 19.72
CA ALA A 240 24.43 3.85 20.42
C ALA A 240 24.74 3.12 21.74
N ALA A 241 23.76 3.07 22.64
CA ALA A 241 23.73 2.06 23.70
C ALA A 241 23.28 0.71 23.09
N PRO A 242 23.73 -0.45 23.61
CA PRO A 242 23.49 -1.77 22.98
C PRO A 242 22.02 -2.09 22.67
N ASP A 243 21.11 -1.68 23.55
CA ASP A 243 19.66 -1.92 23.44
C ASP A 243 18.85 -0.60 23.33
N GLY A 244 19.52 0.51 23.02
CA GLY A 244 18.90 1.85 22.98
C GLY A 244 18.43 2.29 21.59
N PRO A 245 17.57 3.33 21.49
CA PRO A 245 17.31 4.01 20.22
C PRO A 245 18.61 4.69 19.72
N PRO A 246 18.77 4.87 18.40
CA PRO A 246 20.02 5.40 17.85
C PRO A 246 20.27 6.85 18.30
N PRO A 247 21.54 7.29 18.38
CA PRO A 247 21.87 8.64 18.82
C PRO A 247 21.16 9.70 17.96
N GLY A 248 20.58 10.70 18.60
CA GLY A 248 19.77 11.71 17.91
C GLY A 248 18.27 11.39 17.83
N ALA A 249 17.83 10.16 18.11
CA ALA A 249 16.41 9.80 18.04
C ALA A 249 15.50 10.68 18.93
N GLY A 250 15.97 11.12 20.10
CA GLY A 250 15.23 12.08 20.93
C GLY A 250 15.07 13.47 20.30
N LEU A 251 16.09 13.95 19.58
CA LEU A 251 16.02 15.22 18.82
C LEU A 251 15.10 15.08 17.61
N PHE A 252 15.10 13.91 16.95
CA PHE A 252 14.13 13.57 15.91
C PHE A 252 12.69 13.52 16.44
N ILE A 253 12.46 12.87 17.59
CA ILE A 253 11.14 12.85 18.26
C ILE A 253 10.68 14.28 18.57
N GLU A 254 11.57 15.14 19.10
CA GLU A 254 11.23 16.55 19.38
C GLU A 254 10.89 17.34 18.12
N ALA A 255 11.64 17.14 17.02
CA ALA A 255 11.32 17.71 15.72
C ALA A 255 9.92 17.30 15.25
N MET A 256 9.57 16.01 15.39
CA MET A 256 8.26 15.49 14.99
C MET A 256 7.11 15.93 15.91
N LYS A 257 7.36 16.33 17.18
CA LYS A 257 6.35 16.98 18.04
C LYS A 257 6.06 18.42 17.58
N HIS A 258 7.10 19.15 17.17
CA HIS A 258 7.01 20.55 16.75
C HIS A 258 6.63 20.74 15.27
N LEU A 259 6.68 19.68 14.47
CA LEU A 259 6.31 19.67 13.05
C LEU A 259 4.83 20.09 12.87
N PRO A 260 4.53 21.24 12.25
CA PRO A 260 3.15 21.65 12.00
C PRO A 260 2.52 20.79 10.89
N GLU A 261 1.20 20.88 10.73
CA GLU A 261 0.47 20.16 9.69
C GLU A 261 0.68 20.81 8.30
N ILE A 262 1.87 20.55 7.72
CA ILE A 262 2.40 21.04 6.42
C ILE A 262 1.48 20.74 5.21
N THR A 263 0.49 19.88 5.39
CA THR A 263 -0.57 19.55 4.43
C THR A 263 -1.78 20.50 4.48
N LEU A 264 -2.01 21.22 5.59
CA LEU A 264 -3.19 22.07 5.78
C LEU A 264 -2.88 23.57 5.94
N PHE A 265 -1.69 23.93 6.42
CA PHE A 265 -1.32 25.33 6.68
C PHE A 265 -0.37 25.91 5.62
N PRO A 266 -0.51 27.20 5.25
CA PRO A 266 0.44 27.88 4.37
C PRO A 266 1.77 28.10 5.11
N THR A 267 2.80 27.38 4.69
CA THR A 267 4.17 27.41 5.23
C THR A 267 5.16 27.92 4.18
N ASP A 268 6.42 28.18 4.56
CA ASP A 268 7.50 28.18 3.57
C ASP A 268 7.52 26.82 2.88
N THR A 269 7.26 26.81 1.57
CA THR A 269 7.11 25.56 0.85
C THR A 269 8.45 24.86 0.60
N ILE A 270 9.55 25.60 0.41
CA ILE A 270 10.88 25.03 0.14
C ILE A 270 11.42 24.38 1.43
N GLU A 271 11.41 25.12 2.54
CA GLU A 271 11.84 24.58 3.85
C GLU A 271 10.93 23.42 4.29
N SER A 272 9.62 23.48 4.04
CA SER A 272 8.72 22.34 4.34
C SER A 272 9.04 21.07 3.53
N ILE A 273 9.50 21.20 2.28
CA ILE A 273 9.92 20.05 1.46
C ILE A 273 11.27 19.52 1.94
N GLU A 274 12.22 20.39 2.30
CA GLU A 274 13.51 20.00 2.91
C GLU A 274 13.31 19.25 4.24
N ILE A 275 12.41 19.71 5.10
CA ILE A 275 12.00 19.05 6.35
C ILE A 275 11.38 17.67 6.06
N LEU A 276 10.45 17.58 5.10
CA LEU A 276 9.84 16.30 4.72
C LEU A 276 10.86 15.31 4.15
N VAL A 277 11.84 15.77 3.37
CA VAL A 277 12.98 14.96 2.87
C VAL A 277 13.85 14.46 4.03
N CYS A 278 14.23 15.34 4.95
CA CYS A 278 15.02 14.97 6.12
C CYS A 278 14.29 13.92 6.98
N ALA A 279 13.00 14.15 7.27
CA ALA A 279 12.20 13.23 8.06
C ALA A 279 11.95 11.89 7.36
N ALA A 280 11.72 11.88 6.04
CA ALA A 280 11.61 10.66 5.25
C ALA A 280 12.91 9.83 5.30
N LEU A 281 14.06 10.48 5.07
CA LEU A 281 15.36 9.80 5.09
C LEU A 281 15.69 9.26 6.49
N TYR A 282 15.41 10.01 7.57
CA TYR A 282 15.65 9.56 8.94
C TYR A 282 14.77 8.34 9.28
N LEU A 283 13.47 8.38 8.98
CA LEU A 283 12.57 7.24 9.19
C LEU A 283 12.97 6.00 8.37
N GLN A 284 13.56 6.18 7.18
CA GLN A 284 14.11 5.08 6.39
C GLN A 284 15.36 4.45 7.06
N CYS A 285 16.21 5.24 7.71
CA CYS A 285 17.33 4.73 8.53
C CYS A 285 16.85 3.88 9.73
N LEU A 286 15.62 4.14 10.20
CA LEU A 286 14.98 3.41 11.31
C LEU A 286 14.11 2.22 10.86
N ASP A 287 14.06 1.90 9.55
CA ASP A 287 13.17 0.91 8.92
C ASP A 287 11.67 1.17 9.15
N PHE A 288 11.25 2.43 9.36
CA PHE A 288 9.85 2.88 9.34
C PHE A 288 9.41 3.23 7.91
N ARG A 289 9.59 2.27 6.99
CA ARG A 289 9.58 2.50 5.54
C ARG A 289 8.25 3.01 4.99
N ASN A 290 7.11 2.56 5.51
CA ASN A 290 5.80 3.09 5.15
C ASN A 290 5.67 4.59 5.49
N ALA A 291 6.21 5.01 6.64
CA ALA A 291 6.20 6.42 7.03
C ALA A 291 7.17 7.24 6.18
N ALA A 292 8.38 6.73 5.93
CA ALA A 292 9.35 7.34 5.02
C ALA A 292 8.77 7.54 3.60
N TYR A 293 8.17 6.49 3.03
CA TYR A 293 7.48 6.51 1.74
C TYR A 293 6.34 7.55 1.70
N ASN A 294 5.54 7.62 2.77
CA ASN A 294 4.46 8.61 2.87
C ASN A 294 4.96 10.05 2.97
N LEU A 295 6.11 10.30 3.63
CA LEU A 295 6.71 11.63 3.71
C LEU A 295 7.42 12.04 2.41
N ILE A 296 8.19 11.16 1.76
CA ILE A 296 8.81 11.49 0.46
C ILE A 296 7.74 11.67 -0.63
N GLY A 297 6.64 10.90 -0.57
CA GLY A 297 5.48 11.11 -1.44
C GLY A 297 4.76 12.44 -1.20
N GLN A 298 4.79 12.99 0.03
CA GLN A 298 4.31 14.35 0.31
C GLN A 298 5.28 15.40 -0.23
N ALA A 299 6.58 15.23 -0.03
CA ALA A 299 7.62 16.10 -0.60
C ALA A 299 7.48 16.17 -2.13
N LEU A 300 7.34 15.02 -2.81
CA LEU A 300 7.10 14.94 -4.25
C LEU A 300 5.84 15.71 -4.68
N ARG A 301 4.72 15.55 -3.97
CA ARG A 301 3.47 16.27 -4.30
C ARG A 301 3.62 17.79 -4.12
N LYS A 302 4.29 18.28 -3.07
CA LYS A 302 4.55 19.71 -2.88
C LYS A 302 5.57 20.25 -3.90
N SER A 303 6.58 19.48 -4.31
CA SER A 303 7.47 19.85 -5.42
C SER A 303 6.76 19.91 -6.77
N LEU A 304 5.79 19.01 -7.02
CA LEU A 304 4.95 19.03 -8.22
C LEU A 304 4.02 20.26 -8.23
N GLU A 305 3.39 20.58 -7.09
CA GLU A 305 2.57 21.77 -6.88
C GLU A 305 3.33 23.07 -7.17
N GLN A 306 4.59 23.16 -6.74
CA GLN A 306 5.49 24.29 -7.03
C GLN A 306 6.13 24.27 -8.43
N GLY A 307 5.72 23.35 -9.31
CA GLY A 307 6.21 23.27 -10.70
C GLY A 307 7.68 22.84 -10.84
N MET A 308 8.35 22.39 -9.77
CA MET A 308 9.80 22.11 -9.74
C MET A 308 10.25 21.00 -10.72
N HIS A 309 9.31 20.19 -11.21
CA HIS A 309 9.49 19.16 -12.23
C HIS A 309 9.68 19.70 -13.66
N SER A 310 9.63 21.03 -13.83
CA SER A 310 9.68 21.74 -15.11
C SER A 310 10.70 22.90 -15.09
N PRO A 311 11.02 23.54 -16.24
CA PRO A 311 11.91 24.71 -16.28
C PRO A 311 11.34 25.94 -15.54
N MET A 312 11.65 26.04 -14.25
CA MET A 312 11.30 27.21 -13.43
C MET A 312 11.93 28.49 -14.01
N SER A 313 11.10 29.50 -14.29
CA SER A 313 11.54 30.79 -14.83
C SER A 313 12.04 31.75 -13.74
N HIS A 314 12.86 32.73 -14.12
CA HIS A 314 13.35 33.78 -13.22
C HIS A 314 12.35 34.92 -12.97
N HIS A 315 11.12 34.84 -13.47
CA HIS A 315 10.11 35.87 -13.27
C HIS A 315 9.50 35.75 -11.86
N GLY A 316 10.10 36.45 -10.90
CA GLY A 316 9.71 36.47 -9.48
C GLY A 316 10.65 35.71 -8.54
N TRP A 317 11.61 34.92 -9.07
CA TRP A 317 12.52 34.10 -8.27
C TRP A 317 13.99 34.46 -8.49
N THR A 318 14.77 34.55 -7.40
CA THR A 318 16.22 34.76 -7.46
C THR A 318 16.93 33.54 -8.07
N ARG A 319 18.13 33.75 -8.65
CA ARG A 319 18.93 32.63 -9.18
C ARG A 319 19.28 31.61 -8.09
N SER A 320 19.56 32.05 -6.86
CA SER A 320 19.82 31.17 -5.72
C SER A 320 18.61 30.30 -5.37
N ALA A 321 17.41 30.89 -5.25
CA ALA A 321 16.18 30.14 -4.97
C ALA A 321 15.87 29.12 -6.07
N VAL A 322 16.01 29.48 -7.35
CA VAL A 322 15.85 28.53 -8.47
C VAL A 322 16.85 27.37 -8.38
N GLN A 323 18.11 27.61 -7.97
CA GLN A 323 19.06 26.50 -7.76
C GLN A 323 18.69 25.65 -6.53
N ARG A 324 18.27 26.24 -5.40
CA ARG A 324 17.78 25.50 -4.22
C ARG A 324 16.63 24.56 -4.60
N CYS A 325 15.65 25.06 -5.35
CA CYS A 325 14.56 24.26 -5.91
C CYS A 325 15.04 23.13 -6.82
N ARG A 326 16.01 23.35 -7.72
CA ARG A 326 16.59 22.29 -8.57
C ARG A 326 17.34 21.22 -7.76
N LYS A 327 18.17 21.61 -6.80
CA LYS A 327 18.89 20.69 -5.89
C LYS A 327 17.89 19.79 -5.14
N LEU A 328 16.83 20.42 -4.61
CA LEU A 328 15.79 19.77 -3.84
C LEU A 328 14.92 18.84 -4.70
N TRP A 329 14.50 19.29 -5.89
CA TRP A 329 13.76 18.46 -6.86
C TRP A 329 14.47 17.14 -7.16
N TRP A 330 15.74 17.20 -7.54
CA TRP A 330 16.48 15.99 -7.89
C TRP A 330 16.75 15.10 -6.67
N THR A 331 16.90 15.68 -5.47
CA THR A 331 16.94 14.92 -4.21
C THR A 331 15.63 14.16 -3.96
N VAL A 332 14.48 14.81 -4.15
CA VAL A 332 13.15 14.18 -4.01
C VAL A 332 12.93 13.09 -5.07
N TYR A 333 13.28 13.36 -6.33
CA TYR A 333 13.22 12.40 -7.45
C TYR A 333 14.00 11.10 -7.15
N ILE A 334 15.25 11.26 -6.68
CA ILE A 334 16.14 10.14 -6.32
C ILE A 334 15.54 9.33 -5.18
N LEU A 335 15.13 9.98 -4.08
CA LEU A 335 14.63 9.30 -2.90
C LEU A 335 13.27 8.62 -3.16
N ASP A 336 12.37 9.23 -3.93
CA ASP A 336 11.12 8.59 -4.38
C ASP A 336 11.39 7.28 -5.14
N ARG A 337 12.35 7.27 -6.07
CA ARG A 337 12.71 6.08 -6.85
C ARG A 337 13.35 4.99 -5.99
N GLN A 338 14.29 5.35 -5.13
CA GLN A 338 14.95 4.39 -4.24
C GLN A 338 13.97 3.84 -3.18
N MET A 339 13.16 4.68 -2.52
CA MET A 339 12.17 4.23 -1.54
C MET A 339 11.03 3.42 -2.17
N SER A 340 10.53 3.79 -3.35
CA SER A 340 9.52 3.00 -4.08
C SER A 340 10.03 1.60 -4.46
N SER A 341 11.31 1.50 -4.85
CA SER A 341 11.96 0.21 -5.11
C SER A 341 12.11 -0.62 -3.82
N LEU A 342 12.58 0.00 -2.72
CA LEU A 342 12.74 -0.65 -1.42
C LEU A 342 11.40 -1.07 -0.76
N MET A 343 10.30 -0.36 -1.06
CA MET A 343 8.92 -0.76 -0.73
C MET A 343 8.33 -1.77 -1.71
N GLY A 344 8.88 -1.84 -2.93
CA GLY A 344 8.42 -2.67 -4.03
C GLY A 344 7.02 -2.32 -4.53
N VAL A 345 6.76 -1.02 -4.69
CA VAL A 345 5.51 -0.42 -5.17
C VAL A 345 5.71 0.29 -6.53
N PRO A 346 4.65 0.58 -7.30
CA PRO A 346 4.76 1.38 -8.52
C PRO A 346 5.23 2.81 -8.23
N LEU A 347 5.94 3.41 -9.18
CA LEU A 347 6.35 4.82 -9.12
C LEU A 347 5.17 5.76 -9.36
N SER A 348 5.20 6.92 -8.71
CA SER A 348 4.11 7.92 -8.77
C SER A 348 4.21 8.86 -9.98
N LEU A 349 5.39 8.98 -10.60
CA LEU A 349 5.69 9.92 -11.69
C LEU A 349 6.61 9.27 -12.71
N ARG A 350 6.26 9.39 -14.01
CA ARG A 350 7.05 8.86 -15.13
C ARG A 350 8.18 9.81 -15.48
N ASP A 351 9.24 9.30 -16.12
CA ASP A 351 10.37 10.15 -16.52
C ASP A 351 10.00 11.04 -17.73
N GLU A 352 9.05 10.62 -18.57
CA GLU A 352 8.53 11.44 -19.69
C GLU A 352 7.79 12.71 -19.25
N ASP A 353 7.33 12.79 -18.00
CA ASP A 353 6.59 13.94 -17.45
C ASP A 353 7.53 15.00 -16.83
N ILE A 354 8.86 14.81 -16.92
CA ILE A 354 9.86 15.62 -16.23
C ILE A 354 10.71 16.39 -17.24
N THR A 355 10.78 17.72 -17.06
CA THR A 355 11.54 18.64 -17.93
C THR A 355 12.43 19.60 -17.14
N ALA A 356 12.55 19.40 -15.81
CA ALA A 356 13.46 20.15 -14.97
C ALA A 356 14.93 20.01 -15.42
N PRO A 357 15.71 21.10 -15.50
CA PRO A 357 17.15 21.02 -15.67
C PRO A 357 17.86 20.53 -14.39
N LEU A 358 19.08 19.99 -14.53
CA LEU A 358 19.97 19.75 -13.40
C LEU A 358 20.41 21.09 -12.75
N PRO A 359 20.75 21.09 -11.44
CA PRO A 359 21.31 22.25 -10.78
C PRO A 359 22.73 22.56 -11.27
N GLU A 360 23.09 23.84 -11.25
CA GLU A 360 24.42 24.33 -11.58
C GLU A 360 25.31 24.31 -10.34
N PHE A 361 26.47 23.65 -10.42
CA PHE A 361 27.54 23.75 -9.40
C PHE A 361 28.78 24.43 -9.99
N PRO A 362 28.87 25.78 -9.99
CA PRO A 362 30.05 26.51 -10.45
C PRO A 362 31.33 25.98 -9.79
N ASN A 363 32.39 25.80 -10.57
CA ASN A 363 33.70 25.31 -10.13
C ASN A 363 33.75 23.88 -9.55
N HIS A 364 32.63 23.13 -9.55
CA HIS A 364 32.56 21.76 -8.98
C HIS A 364 32.06 20.73 -10.02
N SER A 365 32.81 20.56 -11.12
CA SER A 365 32.45 19.65 -12.22
C SER A 365 32.12 18.22 -11.78
N GLN A 366 32.91 17.63 -10.88
CA GLN A 366 32.65 16.30 -10.32
C GLN A 366 31.31 16.23 -9.56
N ARG A 367 30.85 17.29 -8.89
CA ARG A 367 29.55 17.29 -8.19
C ARG A 367 28.39 17.28 -9.17
N SER A 368 28.50 18.03 -10.27
CA SER A 368 27.52 18.01 -11.38
C SER A 368 27.42 16.62 -12.01
N ILE A 369 28.56 16.01 -12.35
CA ILE A 369 28.61 14.70 -13.02
C ILE A 369 28.20 13.57 -12.06
N GLY A 370 28.53 13.68 -10.78
CA GLY A 370 28.07 12.75 -9.74
C GLY A 370 26.55 12.75 -9.59
N LEU A 371 25.93 13.94 -9.57
CA LEU A 371 24.46 14.05 -9.55
C LEU A 371 23.84 13.54 -10.86
N GLU A 372 24.42 13.85 -12.03
CA GLU A 372 23.95 13.33 -13.32
C GLU A 372 23.97 11.79 -13.36
N LEU A 373 25.04 11.17 -12.87
CA LEU A 373 25.13 9.71 -12.72
C LEU A 373 24.10 9.17 -11.72
N HIS A 374 23.91 9.83 -10.58
CA HIS A 374 22.93 9.41 -9.57
C HIS A 374 21.48 9.49 -10.09
N VAL A 375 21.15 10.54 -10.86
CA VAL A 375 19.87 10.67 -11.56
C VAL A 375 19.70 9.56 -12.60
N LYS A 376 20.69 9.31 -13.47
CA LYS A 376 20.65 8.23 -14.48
C LYS A 376 20.53 6.83 -13.86
N LEU A 377 21.21 6.57 -12.74
CA LEU A 377 21.06 5.32 -12.00
C LEU A 377 19.67 5.20 -11.37
N SER A 378 19.06 6.31 -10.94
CA SER A 378 17.70 6.33 -10.40
C SER A 378 16.62 6.19 -11.47
N SER A 379 16.82 6.70 -12.69
CA SER A 379 15.94 6.44 -13.84
C SER A 379 16.06 4.99 -14.33
N LEU A 380 17.26 4.39 -14.27
CA LEU A 380 17.43 2.96 -14.54
C LEU A 380 16.63 2.09 -13.55
N ILE A 381 16.53 2.46 -12.26
CA ILE A 381 15.60 1.79 -11.32
C ILE A 381 14.16 1.86 -11.86
N ALA A 382 13.70 3.01 -12.37
CA ALA A 382 12.36 3.15 -12.95
C ALA A 382 12.15 2.25 -14.19
N GLU A 383 13.13 2.18 -15.10
CA GLU A 383 13.12 1.27 -16.25
C GLU A 383 12.98 -0.20 -15.79
N ILE A 384 13.79 -0.63 -14.82
CA ILE A 384 13.81 -2.01 -14.31
C ILE A 384 12.48 -2.37 -13.63
N LEU A 385 11.91 -1.47 -12.82
CA LEU A 385 10.61 -1.67 -12.17
C LEU A 385 9.50 -1.89 -13.20
N ASN A 386 9.48 -1.08 -14.26
CA ASN A 386 8.44 -1.12 -15.29
C ASN A 386 8.60 -2.29 -16.28
N THR A 387 9.84 -2.69 -16.59
CA THR A 387 10.13 -3.73 -17.61
C THR A 387 10.34 -5.13 -17.05
N VAL A 388 10.98 -5.29 -15.88
CA VAL A 388 11.38 -6.59 -15.31
C VAL A 388 10.39 -7.07 -14.25
N TYR A 389 9.81 -6.15 -13.46
CA TYR A 389 8.95 -6.46 -12.30
C TYR A 389 7.44 -6.28 -12.55
N SER A 390 7.04 -5.81 -13.74
CA SER A 390 5.63 -5.61 -14.09
C SER A 390 4.83 -6.93 -14.16
N ASN A 391 3.54 -6.85 -13.83
CA ASN A 391 2.64 -7.99 -13.65
C ASN A 391 2.00 -8.49 -14.97
N GLU A 392 2.41 -7.99 -16.13
CA GLU A 392 1.75 -8.32 -17.40
C GLU A 392 2.17 -9.69 -17.95
N ALA A 393 1.18 -10.52 -18.27
CA ALA A 393 1.39 -11.86 -18.84
C ALA A 393 2.08 -11.87 -20.22
N HIS A 394 2.19 -10.71 -20.89
CA HIS A 394 3.00 -10.55 -22.10
C HIS A 394 4.48 -10.41 -21.75
N LEU A 395 4.84 -9.51 -20.83
CA LEU A 395 6.21 -9.31 -20.35
C LEU A 395 6.79 -10.58 -19.71
N ALA A 396 5.94 -11.42 -19.11
CA ALA A 396 6.32 -12.75 -18.61
C ALA A 396 6.95 -13.67 -19.68
N LYS A 397 6.57 -13.53 -20.96
CA LYS A 397 7.17 -14.26 -22.09
C LYS A 397 8.49 -13.67 -22.55
N ASN A 398 8.63 -12.35 -22.42
CA ASN A 398 9.78 -11.57 -22.88
C ASN A 398 10.81 -11.33 -21.77
N PHE A 399 10.65 -11.92 -20.58
CA PHE A 399 11.45 -11.67 -19.39
C PHE A 399 12.98 -11.63 -19.64
N ILE A 400 13.53 -12.59 -20.37
CA ILE A 400 14.97 -12.62 -20.69
C ILE A 400 15.37 -11.49 -21.66
N SER A 401 14.52 -11.12 -22.62
CA SER A 401 14.74 -9.99 -23.52
C SER A 401 14.70 -8.65 -22.75
N ASN A 402 13.72 -8.46 -21.88
CA ASN A 402 13.63 -7.29 -21.00
C ASN A 402 14.86 -7.19 -20.08
N THR A 403 15.32 -8.33 -19.54
CA THR A 403 16.54 -8.41 -18.71
C THR A 403 17.79 -8.03 -19.51
N LYS A 404 17.96 -8.55 -20.73
CA LYS A 404 19.05 -8.14 -21.65
C LYS A 404 18.99 -6.64 -21.97
N GLN A 405 17.80 -6.09 -22.23
CA GLN A 405 17.63 -4.67 -22.56
C GLN A 405 17.97 -3.75 -21.36
N ALA A 406 17.46 -4.04 -20.17
CA ALA A 406 17.80 -3.26 -18.98
C ALA A 406 19.31 -3.31 -18.66
N LEU A 407 19.97 -4.45 -18.86
CA LEU A 407 21.44 -4.55 -18.75
C LEU A 407 22.17 -3.72 -19.81
N LYS A 408 21.64 -3.60 -21.03
CA LYS A 408 22.17 -2.70 -22.08
C LYS A 408 22.01 -1.22 -21.71
N SER A 409 20.88 -0.86 -21.10
CA SER A 409 20.65 0.49 -20.57
C SER A 409 21.60 0.83 -19.41
N ILE A 410 21.86 -0.11 -18.50
CA ILE A 410 22.88 0.02 -17.44
C ILE A 410 24.30 0.15 -18.04
N ALA A 411 24.63 -0.67 -19.04
CA ALA A 411 25.95 -0.67 -19.69
C ALA A 411 26.32 0.70 -20.28
N ALA A 412 25.35 1.45 -20.81
CA ALA A 412 25.55 2.81 -21.32
C ALA A 412 25.99 3.81 -20.25
N VAL A 413 25.59 3.60 -18.98
CA VAL A 413 25.99 4.46 -17.84
C VAL A 413 27.35 4.01 -17.27
N THR A 414 27.69 2.72 -17.35
CA THR A 414 28.97 2.16 -16.87
C THR A 414 30.20 2.91 -17.41
N GLY A 415 30.20 3.29 -18.68
CA GLY A 415 31.33 4.00 -19.30
C GLY A 415 31.56 5.38 -18.67
N LEU A 416 30.50 6.17 -18.52
CA LEU A 416 30.56 7.51 -17.91
C LEU A 416 30.96 7.44 -16.42
N LEU A 417 30.48 6.42 -15.71
CA LEU A 417 30.82 6.14 -14.32
C LEU A 417 32.31 5.83 -14.15
N ARG A 418 32.84 4.85 -14.91
CA ARG A 418 34.27 4.49 -14.88
C ARG A 418 35.18 5.67 -15.23
N GLN A 419 34.79 6.49 -16.20
CA GLN A 419 35.59 7.65 -16.66
C GLN A 419 35.74 8.76 -15.60
N HIS A 420 34.73 8.99 -14.76
CA HIS A 420 34.70 10.15 -13.84
C HIS A 420 34.82 9.79 -12.36
N PHE A 421 34.51 8.54 -12.01
CA PHE A 421 34.55 7.99 -10.66
C PHE A 421 35.19 6.61 -10.72
N GLU A 422 36.46 6.53 -11.07
CA GLU A 422 37.20 5.27 -11.05
C GLU A 422 37.29 4.71 -9.60
N LEU A 423 37.44 3.39 -9.49
CA LEU A 423 37.74 2.71 -8.23
C LEU A 423 39.24 2.40 -8.18
N PRO A 424 39.96 2.76 -7.11
CA PRO A 424 41.35 2.34 -6.94
C PRO A 424 41.47 0.80 -6.94
N ASP A 425 42.53 0.28 -7.56
CA ASP A 425 42.92 -1.12 -7.38
C ASP A 425 43.18 -1.44 -5.90
N LEU A 426 42.93 -2.68 -5.49
CA LEU A 426 43.10 -3.16 -4.12
C LEU A 426 44.56 -3.09 -3.63
N ARG A 427 45.53 -2.96 -4.54
CA ARG A 427 46.96 -2.73 -4.23
C ARG A 427 47.35 -1.23 -4.22
N SER A 428 46.41 -0.31 -4.43
CA SER A 428 46.67 1.13 -4.50
C SER A 428 46.82 1.79 -3.13
N VAL A 429 47.69 2.80 -3.05
CA VAL A 429 47.84 3.68 -1.87
C VAL A 429 46.71 4.74 -1.81
N ALA A 430 45.95 4.93 -2.89
CA ALA A 430 44.85 5.89 -2.95
C ALA A 430 43.56 5.29 -2.33
N GLY A 431 43.02 5.98 -1.32
CA GLY A 431 41.74 5.61 -0.70
C GLY A 431 40.53 5.76 -1.63
N ILE A 432 39.44 5.06 -1.32
CA ILE A 432 38.20 5.06 -2.09
C ILE A 432 37.34 6.29 -1.72
N SER A 433 36.98 7.10 -2.71
CA SER A 433 36.04 8.21 -2.49
C SER A 433 34.66 7.67 -2.12
N ARG A 434 34.06 8.17 -1.01
CA ARG A 434 32.74 7.73 -0.54
C ARG A 434 31.64 7.93 -1.61
N THR A 435 31.73 9.00 -2.40
CA THR A 435 30.82 9.27 -3.52
C THR A 435 31.02 8.28 -4.68
N SER A 436 32.28 7.94 -5.02
CA SER A 436 32.57 6.90 -6.02
C SER A 436 32.00 5.56 -5.57
N ALA A 437 32.31 5.15 -4.33
CA ALA A 437 31.78 3.93 -3.72
C ALA A 437 30.24 3.87 -3.76
N TYR A 438 29.55 4.95 -3.38
CA TYR A 438 28.09 5.01 -3.42
C TYR A 438 27.53 4.85 -4.85
N LEU A 439 28.11 5.52 -5.85
CA LEU A 439 27.66 5.42 -7.24
C LEU A 439 27.90 4.03 -7.84
N HIS A 440 29.03 3.37 -7.53
CA HIS A 440 29.29 1.99 -7.93
C HIS A 440 28.40 0.97 -7.20
N LEU A 441 28.13 1.16 -5.91
CA LEU A 441 27.16 0.34 -5.18
C LEU A 441 25.75 0.46 -5.79
N LEU A 442 25.31 1.67 -6.12
CA LEU A 442 24.02 1.89 -6.78
C LEU A 442 23.97 1.30 -8.20
N HIS A 443 25.07 1.36 -8.95
CA HIS A 443 25.22 0.70 -10.26
C HIS A 443 25.10 -0.82 -10.17
N HIS A 444 25.84 -1.46 -9.27
CA HIS A 444 25.72 -2.91 -9.04
C HIS A 444 24.37 -3.31 -8.45
N GLN A 445 23.74 -2.46 -7.63
CA GLN A 445 22.34 -2.65 -7.21
C GLN A 445 21.39 -2.70 -8.41
N CYS A 446 21.55 -1.86 -9.43
CA CYS A 446 20.72 -1.93 -10.65
C CYS A 446 20.94 -3.26 -11.42
N ILE A 447 22.18 -3.75 -11.51
CA ILE A 447 22.47 -5.07 -12.12
C ILE A 447 21.81 -6.20 -11.33
N VAL A 448 21.98 -6.21 -10.00
CA VAL A 448 21.40 -7.23 -9.12
C VAL A 448 19.88 -7.16 -9.11
N LEU A 449 19.28 -5.97 -9.08
CA LEU A 449 17.83 -5.76 -9.19
C LEU A 449 17.28 -6.34 -10.50
N THR A 450 17.99 -6.12 -11.62
CA THR A 450 17.64 -6.65 -12.95
C THR A 450 17.73 -8.17 -13.02
N THR A 451 18.80 -8.76 -12.48
CA THR A 451 19.15 -10.18 -12.70
C THR A 451 18.61 -11.14 -11.64
N ARG A 452 18.44 -10.72 -10.38
CA ARG A 452 18.02 -11.61 -9.27
C ARG A 452 16.70 -12.38 -9.45
N PRO A 453 15.70 -11.96 -10.25
CA PRO A 453 14.51 -12.79 -10.48
C PRO A 453 14.84 -14.10 -11.23
N LEU A 454 15.94 -14.13 -11.99
CA LEU A 454 16.48 -15.34 -12.60
C LEU A 454 17.03 -16.30 -11.53
N ALA A 455 17.88 -15.80 -10.63
CA ALA A 455 18.43 -16.58 -9.52
C ALA A 455 17.32 -17.15 -8.62
N PHE A 456 16.29 -16.35 -8.31
CA PHE A 456 15.10 -16.82 -7.57
C PHE A 456 14.37 -17.97 -8.28
N SER A 457 14.17 -17.83 -9.59
CA SER A 457 13.49 -18.81 -10.43
C SER A 457 14.26 -20.14 -10.55
N LEU A 458 15.59 -20.08 -10.55
CA LEU A 458 16.45 -21.26 -10.59
C LEU A 458 16.59 -21.94 -9.21
N LEU A 459 16.62 -21.16 -8.12
CA LEU A 459 16.60 -21.73 -6.77
C LEU A 459 15.27 -22.45 -6.49
N ASP A 460 14.12 -21.92 -6.89
CA ASP A 460 12.84 -22.65 -6.76
C ASP A 460 12.85 -23.97 -7.56
N ARG A 461 13.43 -23.97 -8.78
CA ARG A 461 13.58 -25.18 -9.60
C ARG A 461 14.47 -26.23 -8.92
N ARG A 462 15.58 -25.80 -8.31
CA ARG A 462 16.52 -26.64 -7.52
C ARG A 462 15.85 -27.23 -6.29
N LEU A 463 15.18 -26.39 -5.49
CA LEU A 463 14.45 -26.79 -4.28
C LEU A 463 13.28 -27.76 -4.57
N ARG A 464 12.66 -27.69 -5.75
CA ARG A 464 11.58 -28.62 -6.14
C ARG A 464 12.07 -30.03 -6.52
N ASN A 465 13.34 -30.20 -6.88
CA ASN A 465 13.86 -31.47 -7.42
C ASN A 465 15.23 -31.83 -6.78
N PRO A 466 15.36 -31.86 -5.44
CA PRO A 466 16.66 -31.90 -4.75
C PRO A 466 17.56 -33.07 -5.18
N ASN A 467 16.97 -34.20 -5.58
CA ASN A 467 17.68 -35.45 -5.85
C ASN A 467 18.00 -35.71 -7.35
N ARG A 468 17.75 -34.77 -8.26
CA ARG A 468 18.10 -34.93 -9.70
C ARG A 468 19.57 -34.56 -9.96
N THR A 469 20.18 -35.22 -10.96
CA THR A 469 21.56 -34.96 -11.43
C THR A 469 21.73 -33.60 -12.11
N THR A 470 23.00 -33.19 -12.25
CA THR A 470 23.46 -31.87 -12.75
C THR A 470 22.92 -31.45 -14.11
N ASP A 471 22.65 -32.41 -14.99
CA ASP A 471 22.39 -32.15 -16.42
C ASP A 471 21.04 -31.45 -16.63
N TYR A 472 20.14 -31.53 -15.64
CA TYR A 472 18.89 -30.78 -15.59
C TYR A 472 19.00 -29.40 -14.93
N TYR A 473 20.20 -28.98 -14.53
CA TYR A 473 20.46 -27.74 -13.78
C TYR A 473 21.50 -26.81 -14.39
N CYS A 474 22.47 -27.31 -15.15
CA CYS A 474 23.40 -26.45 -15.89
C CYS A 474 22.59 -25.49 -16.78
N PRO A 475 22.68 -24.16 -16.57
CA PRO A 475 21.94 -23.22 -17.41
C PRO A 475 22.56 -23.18 -18.81
N PRO A 476 21.78 -23.00 -19.89
CA PRO A 476 22.29 -22.64 -21.21
C PRO A 476 23.28 -21.48 -21.12
N GLY A 477 24.28 -21.40 -22.02
CA GLY A 477 25.44 -20.51 -21.85
C GLY A 477 25.06 -19.06 -21.53
N SER A 478 24.14 -18.50 -22.31
CA SER A 478 23.55 -17.17 -22.10
C SER A 478 22.92 -16.94 -20.72
N ILE A 479 22.32 -17.97 -20.10
CA ILE A 479 21.72 -17.92 -18.77
C ILE A 479 22.79 -18.10 -17.68
N ARG A 480 23.81 -18.94 -17.92
CA ARG A 480 24.97 -19.11 -17.02
C ARG A 480 25.74 -17.79 -16.90
N THR A 481 25.93 -17.08 -18.02
CA THR A 481 26.49 -15.72 -18.09
C THR A 481 25.69 -14.72 -17.26
N LEU A 482 24.36 -14.67 -17.41
CA LEU A 482 23.51 -13.73 -16.64
C LEU A 482 23.59 -13.95 -15.12
N LEU A 483 23.81 -15.20 -14.66
CA LEU A 483 24.10 -15.49 -13.25
C LEU A 483 25.52 -15.07 -12.86
N LYS A 484 26.52 -15.29 -13.73
CA LYS A 484 27.90 -14.86 -13.48
C LYS A 484 27.96 -13.34 -13.25
N THR A 485 27.32 -12.53 -14.11
CA THR A 485 27.23 -11.07 -13.96
C THR A 485 26.51 -10.64 -12.67
N CYS A 486 25.53 -11.43 -12.21
CA CYS A 486 24.85 -11.23 -10.94
C CYS A 486 25.78 -11.48 -9.74
N ASN A 487 26.54 -12.57 -9.77
CA ASN A 487 27.54 -12.93 -8.75
C ASN A 487 28.70 -11.94 -8.71
N GLU A 488 29.28 -11.62 -9.87
CA GLU A 488 30.37 -10.64 -10.02
C GLU A 488 29.94 -9.29 -9.44
N SER A 489 28.72 -8.84 -9.70
CA SER A 489 28.18 -7.61 -9.09
C SER A 489 28.02 -7.71 -7.57
N ALA A 490 27.54 -8.84 -7.05
CA ALA A 490 27.45 -9.07 -5.61
C ALA A 490 28.83 -9.12 -4.92
N GLN A 491 29.84 -9.72 -5.57
CA GLN A 491 31.24 -9.73 -5.11
C GLN A 491 31.83 -8.31 -5.11
N GLN A 492 31.64 -7.53 -6.18
CA GLN A 492 32.10 -6.14 -6.24
C GLN A 492 31.43 -5.26 -5.18
N MET A 493 30.13 -5.45 -4.89
CA MET A 493 29.48 -4.76 -3.78
C MET A 493 30.13 -5.08 -2.43
N LEU A 494 30.48 -6.34 -2.16
CA LEU A 494 31.20 -6.72 -0.94
C LEU A 494 32.64 -6.18 -0.91
N HIS A 495 33.36 -6.16 -2.05
CA HIS A 495 34.67 -5.52 -2.15
C HIS A 495 34.62 -4.03 -1.82
N ILE A 496 33.70 -3.27 -2.43
CA ILE A 496 33.57 -1.83 -2.21
C ILE A 496 33.25 -1.54 -0.74
N LEU A 497 32.34 -2.31 -0.13
CA LEU A 497 32.01 -2.17 1.29
C LEU A 497 33.16 -2.59 2.20
N SER A 498 33.93 -3.62 1.86
CA SER A 498 35.14 -4.02 2.60
C SER A 498 36.24 -2.96 2.51
N SER A 499 36.39 -2.28 1.38
CA SER A 499 37.33 -1.16 1.20
C SER A 499 36.87 0.11 1.93
N LEU A 500 35.56 0.35 2.03
CA LEU A 500 35.00 1.37 2.93
C LEU A 500 35.22 0.98 4.40
N GLN A 501 35.12 -0.31 4.75
CA GLN A 501 35.33 -0.82 6.10
C GLN A 501 36.77 -0.59 6.57
N THR A 502 37.77 -1.06 5.81
CA THR A 502 39.19 -0.91 6.17
C THR A 502 39.66 0.55 6.23
N GLN A 503 38.98 1.45 5.53
CA GLN A 503 39.26 2.89 5.55
C GLN A 503 38.41 3.67 6.57
N GLY A 504 37.53 2.99 7.32
CA GLY A 504 36.66 3.60 8.33
C GLY A 504 35.50 4.45 7.76
N LEU A 505 35.28 4.38 6.44
CA LEU A 505 34.29 5.15 5.66
C LEU A 505 32.94 4.42 5.49
N LEU A 506 32.80 3.22 6.06
CA LEU A 506 31.57 2.42 6.01
C LEU A 506 30.40 3.14 6.71
N GLU A 507 29.33 3.40 5.97
CA GLU A 507 28.16 4.09 6.51
C GLU A 507 27.29 3.10 7.29
N SER A 508 26.97 3.45 8.54
CA SER A 508 26.29 2.54 9.47
C SER A 508 24.91 3.03 9.91
N PHE A 509 24.54 4.29 9.60
CA PHE A 509 23.22 4.85 9.88
C PHE A 509 22.37 5.00 8.61
N LEU A 510 22.91 5.49 7.48
CA LEU A 510 22.16 5.50 6.22
C LEU A 510 21.90 4.06 5.73
N PRO A 511 20.72 3.77 5.14
CA PRO A 511 20.32 2.41 4.80
C PRO A 511 21.09 1.79 3.62
N PHE A 512 21.81 2.59 2.83
CA PHE A 512 22.29 2.19 1.51
C PHE A 512 23.40 1.14 1.52
N ASP A 513 24.35 1.24 2.47
CA ASP A 513 25.43 0.25 2.62
C ASP A 513 24.88 -1.03 3.24
N LEU A 514 23.96 -0.93 4.21
CA LEU A 514 23.26 -2.06 4.82
C LEU A 514 22.42 -2.84 3.79
N GLU A 515 21.65 -2.16 2.96
CA GLU A 515 20.88 -2.79 1.88
C GLU A 515 21.79 -3.37 0.80
N SER A 516 23.00 -2.82 0.61
CA SER A 516 24.02 -3.36 -0.30
C SER A 516 24.61 -4.68 0.21
N VAL A 517 25.11 -4.74 1.45
CA VAL A 517 25.63 -6.00 2.03
C VAL A 517 24.52 -7.05 2.16
N PHE A 518 23.29 -6.65 2.49
CA PHE A 518 22.17 -7.57 2.58
C PHE A 518 21.83 -8.22 1.24
N ILE A 519 21.65 -7.42 0.16
CA ILE A 519 21.26 -8.00 -1.12
C ILE A 519 22.38 -8.83 -1.77
N SER A 520 23.64 -8.39 -1.69
CA SER A 520 24.77 -9.16 -2.23
C SER A 520 24.94 -10.50 -1.53
N THR A 521 24.85 -10.52 -0.19
CA THR A 521 24.97 -11.76 0.58
C THR A 521 23.86 -12.76 0.27
N ILE A 522 22.62 -12.31 0.04
CA ILE A 522 21.53 -13.18 -0.44
C ILE A 522 21.90 -13.82 -1.79
N ILE A 523 22.37 -13.03 -2.75
CA ILE A 523 22.72 -13.54 -4.09
C ILE A 523 23.80 -14.62 -4.00
N LEU A 524 24.86 -14.39 -3.24
CA LEU A 524 25.96 -15.37 -3.10
C LEU A 524 25.47 -16.66 -2.43
N ILE A 525 24.70 -16.56 -1.34
CA ILE A 525 24.07 -17.73 -0.67
C ILE A 525 23.15 -18.50 -1.63
N MET A 526 22.34 -17.80 -2.44
CA MET A 526 21.46 -18.43 -3.43
C MET A 526 22.27 -19.13 -4.53
N SER A 527 23.31 -18.48 -5.07
CA SER A 527 24.11 -19.02 -6.16
C SER A 527 24.90 -20.27 -5.77
N THR A 528 25.51 -20.31 -4.58
CA THR A 528 26.14 -21.53 -4.07
C THR A 528 25.15 -22.70 -3.94
N ALA A 529 23.88 -22.42 -3.61
CA ALA A 529 22.84 -23.45 -3.53
C ALA A 529 22.28 -23.90 -4.90
N ILE A 530 22.39 -23.06 -5.93
CA ILE A 530 22.01 -23.37 -7.32
C ILE A 530 23.09 -24.22 -8.00
N ASP A 531 24.32 -23.70 -8.06
CA ASP A 531 25.49 -24.32 -8.69
C ASP A 531 26.78 -23.76 -8.03
N PRO A 532 27.49 -24.55 -7.19
CA PRO A 532 28.74 -24.12 -6.56
C PRO A 532 29.83 -23.70 -7.54
N SER A 533 29.82 -24.17 -8.79
CA SER A 533 30.80 -23.77 -9.82
C SER A 533 30.59 -22.35 -10.36
N LEU A 534 29.58 -21.63 -9.86
CA LEU A 534 29.36 -20.21 -10.12
C LEU A 534 30.01 -19.27 -9.09
N LEU A 535 30.60 -19.80 -8.01
CA LEU A 535 31.20 -18.97 -6.95
C LEU A 535 32.39 -19.66 -6.26
N GLU A 536 33.59 -19.45 -6.81
CA GLU A 536 34.84 -19.79 -6.12
C GLU A 536 35.00 -18.97 -4.83
N GLY A 537 35.53 -19.61 -3.78
CA GLY A 537 35.80 -18.96 -2.50
C GLY A 537 34.55 -18.55 -1.69
N HIS A 538 33.38 -19.17 -1.88
CA HIS A 538 32.11 -18.80 -1.22
C HIS A 538 32.19 -18.54 0.31
N GLU A 539 33.04 -19.26 1.04
CA GLU A 539 33.26 -19.02 2.47
C GLU A 539 33.94 -17.67 2.77
N ALA A 540 34.86 -17.22 1.93
CA ALA A 540 35.58 -15.96 2.11
C ALA A 540 34.61 -14.78 1.97
N TRP A 541 33.75 -14.80 0.94
CA TRP A 541 32.69 -13.81 0.76
C TRP A 541 31.71 -13.77 1.94
N SER A 542 31.36 -14.94 2.49
CA SER A 542 30.52 -15.03 3.69
C SER A 542 31.19 -14.38 4.91
N LYS A 543 32.50 -14.60 5.11
CA LYS A 543 33.29 -13.98 6.19
C LYS A 543 33.37 -12.45 6.03
N VAL A 544 33.59 -11.94 4.81
CA VAL A 544 33.59 -10.49 4.51
C VAL A 544 32.21 -9.87 4.78
N ALA A 545 31.13 -10.51 4.33
CA ALA A 545 29.77 -10.03 4.57
C ALA A 545 29.46 -9.92 6.08
N TYR A 546 29.76 -10.96 6.86
CA TYR A 546 29.51 -10.92 8.31
C TYR A 546 30.40 -9.90 9.03
N SER A 547 31.67 -9.70 8.62
CA SER A 547 32.53 -8.62 9.13
C SER A 547 31.90 -7.22 8.97
N ILE A 548 31.24 -6.97 7.84
CA ILE A 548 30.55 -5.70 7.57
C ILE A 548 29.30 -5.55 8.46
N PHE A 549 28.52 -6.62 8.64
CA PHE A 549 27.38 -6.63 9.57
C PHE A 549 27.80 -6.44 11.04
N ASP A 550 28.85 -7.15 11.49
CA ASP A 550 29.41 -7.06 12.84
C ASP A 550 29.88 -5.64 13.15
N GLU A 551 30.51 -4.94 12.20
CA GLU A 551 30.89 -3.53 12.41
C GLU A 551 29.68 -2.60 12.49
N MET A 552 28.72 -2.69 11.56
CA MET A 552 27.48 -1.90 11.62
C MET A 552 26.74 -2.13 12.95
N ALA A 553 26.68 -3.38 13.41
CA ALA A 553 26.14 -3.78 14.70
C ALA A 553 26.90 -3.14 15.87
N SER A 554 28.25 -3.19 15.85
CA SER A 554 29.11 -2.60 16.89
C SER A 554 29.01 -1.07 17.01
N ARG A 555 28.62 -0.41 15.90
CA ARG A 555 28.36 1.04 15.83
C ARG A 555 26.95 1.40 16.31
N GLY A 556 26.05 0.42 16.45
CA GLY A 556 24.71 0.58 17.03
C GLY A 556 23.55 0.21 16.10
N ASN A 557 23.80 -0.33 14.91
CA ASN A 557 22.74 -0.67 13.97
C ASN A 557 22.09 -2.03 14.32
N ALA A 558 20.98 -1.98 15.07
CA ALA A 558 20.23 -3.18 15.44
C ALA A 558 19.53 -3.84 14.23
N ILE A 559 19.22 -3.10 13.16
CA ILE A 559 18.65 -3.65 11.92
C ILE A 559 19.69 -4.55 11.24
N ALA A 560 20.96 -4.16 11.23
CA ALA A 560 22.07 -4.96 10.69
C ALA A 560 22.12 -6.36 11.32
N GLN A 561 22.12 -6.43 12.67
CA GLN A 561 22.08 -7.71 13.40
C GLN A 561 20.88 -8.58 13.03
N LEU A 562 19.69 -7.98 12.87
CA LEU A 562 18.47 -8.73 12.53
C LEU A 562 18.52 -9.29 11.11
N ARG A 563 18.98 -8.49 10.13
CA ARG A 563 19.20 -8.93 8.74
C ARG A 563 20.24 -10.05 8.67
N GLU A 564 21.33 -9.91 9.41
CA GLU A 564 22.43 -10.87 9.48
C GLU A 564 21.99 -12.24 10.06
N ARG A 565 21.21 -12.25 11.14
CA ARG A 565 20.61 -13.48 11.71
C ARG A 565 19.74 -14.22 10.69
N GLU A 566 18.99 -13.49 9.86
CA GLU A 566 18.16 -14.09 8.80
C GLU A 566 18.99 -14.69 7.65
N LEU A 567 20.13 -14.08 7.31
CA LEU A 567 21.09 -14.64 6.34
C LEU A 567 21.77 -15.90 6.88
N LYS A 568 22.25 -15.87 8.13
CA LYS A 568 22.79 -17.05 8.82
C LYS A 568 21.74 -18.18 8.88
N LYS A 569 20.46 -17.86 9.12
CA LYS A 569 19.37 -18.84 9.07
C LYS A 569 19.16 -19.40 7.66
N LEU A 570 19.09 -18.54 6.62
CA LEU A 570 18.94 -18.98 5.22
C LEU A 570 20.08 -19.94 4.81
N ALA A 571 21.33 -19.58 5.09
CA ALA A 571 22.49 -20.41 4.80
C ALA A 571 22.40 -21.78 5.52
N SER A 572 22.08 -21.79 6.82
CA SER A 572 21.95 -23.04 7.59
C SER A 572 20.86 -23.98 7.05
N VAL A 573 19.77 -23.44 6.48
CA VAL A 573 18.71 -24.25 5.88
C VAL A 573 19.13 -24.77 4.50
N LEU A 574 19.81 -23.95 3.68
CA LEU A 574 20.29 -24.38 2.36
C LEU A 574 21.43 -25.42 2.43
N GLN A 575 22.22 -25.45 3.50
CA GLN A 575 23.23 -26.50 3.77
C GLN A 575 22.64 -27.93 3.85
N HIS A 576 21.31 -28.07 4.00
CA HIS A 576 20.63 -29.37 4.01
C HIS A 576 20.31 -29.90 2.60
N LEU A 577 20.61 -29.15 1.53
CA LEU A 577 20.52 -29.65 0.16
C LEU A 577 21.65 -30.64 -0.13
N PRO A 578 21.38 -31.81 -0.74
CA PRO A 578 22.44 -32.73 -1.15
C PRO A 578 23.32 -32.07 -2.22
N PRO A 579 24.65 -32.25 -2.19
CA PRO A 579 25.54 -31.64 -3.17
C PRO A 579 25.21 -32.10 -4.60
N PRO A 580 25.40 -31.25 -5.62
CA PRO A 580 25.24 -31.68 -7.00
C PRO A 580 26.26 -32.77 -7.32
N LYS A 581 25.78 -33.93 -7.76
CA LYS A 581 26.66 -35.00 -8.28
C LYS A 581 27.32 -34.52 -9.56
N THR A 582 28.58 -34.13 -9.50
CA THR A 582 29.44 -33.98 -10.67
C THR A 582 29.45 -35.31 -11.44
N GLY A 583 29.17 -35.27 -12.74
CA GLY A 583 29.21 -36.46 -13.57
C GLY A 583 30.62 -37.07 -13.61
N GLU A 584 30.69 -38.39 -13.48
CA GLU A 584 31.90 -39.14 -13.85
C GLU A 584 32.13 -38.96 -15.36
N ALA A 585 33.38 -38.84 -15.79
CA ALA A 585 33.70 -38.57 -17.18
C ALA A 585 33.25 -39.73 -18.08
N VAL A 586 32.56 -39.43 -19.19
CA VAL A 586 32.12 -40.43 -20.16
C VAL A 586 33.32 -40.89 -20.99
N GLN A 587 34.02 -41.91 -20.48
CA GLN A 587 35.06 -42.66 -21.19
C GLN A 587 34.77 -44.16 -21.11
N ALA A 588 33.64 -44.60 -21.67
CA ALA A 588 33.26 -46.02 -21.69
C ALA A 588 32.30 -46.40 -22.85
N GLU A 589 32.46 -45.84 -24.06
CA GLU A 589 31.76 -46.39 -25.24
C GLU A 589 32.52 -46.17 -26.57
N ASN A 590 33.77 -46.62 -26.61
CA ASN A 590 34.49 -46.91 -27.85
C ASN A 590 35.67 -47.86 -27.55
N ASP A 591 35.46 -49.17 -27.75
CA ASP A 591 36.42 -50.14 -28.30
C ASP A 591 35.86 -51.57 -28.22
N GLN A 592 35.03 -51.92 -29.21
CA GLN A 592 34.67 -53.32 -29.50
C GLN A 592 35.69 -53.96 -30.47
N TYR A 593 36.97 -54.04 -30.08
CA TYR A 593 37.95 -54.89 -30.76
C TYR A 593 39.01 -55.46 -29.79
N ALA A 594 39.59 -56.61 -30.16
CA ALA A 594 40.72 -57.28 -29.51
C ALA A 594 40.53 -57.86 -28.08
N GLY A 595 39.95 -59.07 -28.01
CA GLY A 595 40.71 -60.27 -27.62
C GLY A 595 41.04 -60.57 -26.15
N ASN A 596 40.61 -61.77 -25.71
CA ASN A 596 41.25 -62.71 -24.75
C ASN A 596 42.19 -62.17 -23.64
N VAL A 597 41.86 -62.44 -22.37
CA VAL A 597 42.55 -63.43 -21.48
C VAL A 597 41.84 -63.54 -20.12
N VAL A 598 42.06 -64.65 -19.40
CA VAL A 598 41.43 -65.09 -18.15
C VAL A 598 42.51 -65.78 -17.28
N PRO A 599 42.47 -65.84 -15.93
CA PRO A 599 41.91 -64.94 -14.89
C PRO A 599 43.02 -64.49 -13.87
N THR A 600 42.63 -63.93 -12.72
CA THR A 600 43.09 -64.19 -11.30
C THR A 600 42.87 -62.92 -10.46
N ALA A 601 42.29 -62.88 -9.25
CA ALA A 601 42.19 -63.77 -8.06
C ALA A 601 43.18 -63.42 -6.93
N SER A 602 42.68 -62.73 -5.89
CA SER A 602 43.05 -62.95 -4.47
C SER A 602 42.08 -62.20 -3.52
N MET A 603 41.98 -62.66 -2.28
CA MET A 603 41.08 -62.14 -1.22
C MET A 603 41.85 -61.30 -0.18
N PRO A 604 41.17 -60.40 0.57
CA PRO A 604 41.72 -59.76 1.78
C PRO A 604 41.72 -60.76 2.97
N PRO A 605 42.31 -60.42 4.14
CA PRO A 605 41.45 -59.95 5.24
C PRO A 605 42.10 -58.94 6.23
N ALA A 606 41.36 -58.59 7.28
CA ALA A 606 41.61 -57.51 8.24
C ALA A 606 42.42 -57.87 9.52
N ALA A 607 43.00 -56.84 10.15
CA ALA A 607 43.16 -56.66 11.61
C ALA A 607 43.38 -55.14 11.88
N SER A 608 42.86 -54.43 12.90
CA SER A 608 42.44 -54.69 14.30
C SER A 608 43.55 -54.75 15.36
N ARG A 609 43.81 -53.62 16.06
CA ARG A 609 44.15 -53.43 17.50
C ARG A 609 44.53 -51.94 17.77
N MET A 610 43.91 -51.22 18.71
CA MET A 610 44.06 -51.20 20.19
C MET A 610 45.38 -50.60 20.71
N ALA A 611 45.31 -49.51 21.51
CA ALA A 611 45.81 -49.48 22.91
C ALA A 611 45.57 -48.13 23.65
N VAL A 612 45.08 -48.23 24.89
CA VAL A 612 45.11 -47.27 26.03
C VAL A 612 46.57 -47.21 26.60
N PRO A 613 47.03 -46.29 27.50
CA PRO A 613 46.33 -45.64 28.62
C PRO A 613 46.71 -44.16 28.93
N GLY A 614 46.32 -43.65 30.11
CA GLY A 614 46.69 -42.31 30.64
C GLY A 614 46.85 -42.29 32.17
N LEU A 615 47.07 -41.12 32.79
CA LEU A 615 47.24 -40.97 34.26
C LEU A 615 46.67 -39.64 34.82
N ARG A 616 46.89 -39.38 36.13
CA ARG A 616 45.80 -39.08 37.08
C ARG A 616 46.19 -38.21 38.29
N GLY A 617 45.29 -37.33 38.75
CA GLY A 617 45.33 -36.64 40.06
C GLY A 617 44.63 -35.27 40.02
N LEU A 618 44.06 -34.70 41.10
CA LEU A 618 43.79 -35.18 42.47
C LEU A 618 42.51 -34.48 43.03
N LEU A 619 41.96 -34.99 44.14
CA LEU A 619 40.73 -34.55 44.85
C LEU A 619 41.06 -33.48 45.94
N PRO A 620 40.11 -32.84 46.71
CA PRO A 620 38.77 -33.33 47.13
C PRO A 620 37.60 -32.32 47.41
N HIS A 621 36.38 -32.88 47.59
CA HIS A 621 35.24 -32.56 48.51
C HIS A 621 34.76 -31.08 48.77
N ARG A 622 33.53 -30.77 49.25
CA ARG A 622 32.56 -31.53 50.06
C ARG A 622 31.10 -30.97 50.05
N ALA A 623 30.10 -31.81 49.73
CA ALA A 623 28.71 -31.89 50.28
C ALA A 623 27.79 -30.61 50.30
N VAL A 624 26.48 -30.62 50.64
CA VAL A 624 25.52 -31.61 51.21
C VAL A 624 24.19 -31.58 50.41
N ALA A 625 23.34 -32.61 50.52
CA ALA A 625 22.05 -32.75 49.83
C ALA A 625 20.86 -32.06 50.54
N GLY A 626 19.71 -31.95 49.86
CA GLY A 626 18.43 -31.55 50.45
C GLY A 626 17.24 -31.76 49.49
N SER A 627 16.30 -32.64 49.83
CA SER A 627 15.07 -32.90 49.07
C SER A 627 13.85 -32.75 49.99
N MET A 628 12.85 -31.96 49.58
CA MET A 628 11.47 -32.12 50.07
C MET A 628 10.42 -31.36 49.23
N ARG A 629 9.27 -31.99 49.06
CA ARG A 629 7.94 -31.37 48.88
C ARG A 629 7.16 -31.59 50.21
N PRO A 630 5.91 -31.10 50.34
CA PRO A 630 5.38 -29.74 50.19
C PRO A 630 4.79 -29.26 51.55
N PHE A 631 4.12 -28.11 51.65
CA PHE A 631 2.85 -27.98 52.41
C PHE A 631 2.12 -26.63 52.18
N LEU A 632 0.88 -26.52 52.69
CA LEU A 632 -0.01 -25.35 52.65
C LEU A 632 -0.26 -24.79 54.06
N LEU A 633 -0.50 -23.47 54.18
CA LEU A 633 -1.23 -22.71 55.22
C LEU A 633 -1.07 -21.20 54.84
N ARG A 634 -2.08 -20.32 54.71
CA ARG A 634 -3.07 -19.75 55.67
C ARG A 634 -2.40 -19.28 56.97
N TYR A 635 -2.62 -18.08 57.52
CA TYR A 635 -3.59 -16.97 57.29
C TYR A 635 -2.89 -15.64 57.74
N GLN A 636 -3.41 -14.40 57.65
CA GLN A 636 -4.70 -13.76 57.29
C GLN A 636 -4.35 -12.33 56.75
N SER A 637 -5.15 -11.24 56.65
CA SER A 637 -6.58 -10.86 56.82
C SER A 637 -6.80 -9.47 56.15
N SER A 638 -8.06 -9.10 55.84
CA SER A 638 -8.64 -7.71 55.78
C SER A 638 -7.90 -6.56 55.05
N SER A 639 -8.51 -5.67 54.27
CA SER A 639 -9.87 -5.49 53.70
C SER A 639 -9.82 -4.20 52.82
N SER A 640 -10.71 -3.86 51.89
CA SER A 640 -12.07 -4.32 51.55
C SER A 640 -12.36 -4.09 50.04
N THR A 641 -13.25 -4.89 49.45
CA THR A 641 -13.78 -4.67 48.08
C THR A 641 -15.17 -4.03 48.09
N SER A 642 -15.50 -3.30 47.02
CA SER A 642 -16.88 -2.96 46.62
C SER A 642 -17.04 -3.21 45.12
N SER A 643 -18.20 -3.70 44.68
CA SER A 643 -18.34 -4.48 43.45
C SER A 643 -19.22 -3.85 42.36
N THR A 644 -18.90 -4.13 41.10
CA THR A 644 -19.87 -4.21 40.00
C THR A 644 -19.59 -5.44 39.12
N SER A 645 -20.59 -6.30 38.94
CA SER A 645 -20.60 -7.51 38.09
C SER A 645 -20.85 -7.14 36.62
N ALA A 646 -20.05 -7.56 35.65
CA ALA A 646 -19.99 -8.91 35.09
C ALA A 646 -21.31 -9.36 34.41
N PHE A 647 -21.31 -9.32 33.07
CA PHE A 647 -22.26 -10.05 32.21
C PHE A 647 -21.60 -10.35 30.86
N ASP A 648 -20.84 -11.44 30.81
CA ASP A 648 -20.28 -12.03 29.58
C ASP A 648 -20.25 -13.57 29.73
N SER A 649 -20.12 -14.30 28.62
CA SER A 649 -20.07 -15.77 28.53
C SER A 649 -21.38 -16.55 28.84
N ALA A 650 -22.36 -16.50 27.94
CA ALA A 650 -23.37 -17.58 27.80
C ALA A 650 -24.01 -17.66 26.40
N VAL A 651 -23.35 -18.33 25.43
CA VAL A 651 -23.96 -18.69 24.13
C VAL A 651 -23.80 -20.18 23.85
N THR A 652 -24.64 -20.99 24.48
CA THR A 652 -24.74 -22.44 24.25
C THR A 652 -25.37 -22.74 22.89
N LYS A 653 -24.77 -23.68 22.14
CA LYS A 653 -25.41 -24.28 20.95
C LYS A 653 -26.58 -25.17 21.40
N ALA A 654 -27.82 -24.71 21.23
CA ALA A 654 -28.99 -25.56 21.39
C ALA A 654 -29.17 -26.49 20.17
N PRO A 655 -29.46 -27.79 20.35
CA PRO A 655 -29.80 -28.70 19.25
C PRO A 655 -31.23 -28.43 18.76
N ILE A 656 -31.41 -28.41 17.44
CA ILE A 656 -32.73 -28.29 16.81
C ILE A 656 -33.32 -29.69 16.60
N SER A 657 -34.54 -29.93 17.06
CA SER A 657 -35.24 -31.20 16.87
C SER A 657 -35.64 -31.42 15.39
N PRO A 658 -35.65 -32.67 14.88
CA PRO A 658 -35.90 -32.95 13.47
C PRO A 658 -37.39 -32.88 13.09
N GLY A 659 -37.92 -31.65 13.00
CA GLY A 659 -39.17 -31.37 12.29
C GLY A 659 -38.97 -31.38 10.77
N GLN A 660 -39.97 -31.81 10.01
CA GLN A 660 -39.86 -31.95 8.54
C GLN A 660 -39.59 -30.60 7.84
N PRO A 661 -38.64 -30.54 6.88
CA PRO A 661 -38.35 -29.31 6.16
C PRO A 661 -39.39 -29.05 5.07
N ALA A 662 -40.36 -28.17 5.37
CA ALA A 662 -41.11 -27.48 4.33
C ALA A 662 -40.12 -26.71 3.43
N THR A 663 -40.14 -26.97 2.12
CA THR A 663 -39.12 -26.50 1.17
C THR A 663 -39.25 -25.00 0.88
N GLN A 664 -38.72 -24.17 1.79
CA GLN A 664 -38.76 -22.71 1.69
C GLN A 664 -38.17 -22.25 0.35
N GLN A 665 -39.04 -21.68 -0.48
CA GLN A 665 -38.74 -21.44 -1.89
C GLN A 665 -37.75 -20.26 -2.03
N SER A 666 -36.52 -20.53 -2.46
CA SER A 666 -35.47 -19.51 -2.60
C SER A 666 -35.95 -18.31 -3.39
N PHE A 667 -35.73 -17.09 -2.89
CA PHE A 667 -36.12 -15.83 -3.53
C PHE A 667 -35.69 -15.75 -5.02
N LEU A 668 -34.54 -16.31 -5.37
CA LEU A 668 -34.05 -16.32 -6.77
C LEU A 668 -34.98 -17.07 -7.73
N SER A 669 -35.88 -17.94 -7.24
CA SER A 669 -36.94 -18.57 -8.04
C SER A 669 -37.92 -17.56 -8.66
N ARG A 670 -38.13 -16.39 -8.03
CA ARG A 670 -38.99 -15.31 -8.52
C ARG A 670 -38.34 -14.50 -9.65
N VAL A 671 -37.01 -14.53 -9.75
CA VAL A 671 -36.25 -13.77 -10.75
C VAL A 671 -36.32 -14.47 -12.11
N SER A 672 -36.53 -13.71 -13.20
CA SER A 672 -36.60 -14.27 -14.55
C SER A 672 -35.28 -14.95 -14.96
N THR A 673 -35.36 -16.00 -15.76
CA THR A 673 -34.16 -16.74 -16.22
C THR A 673 -33.20 -15.85 -17.01
N TRP A 674 -33.74 -14.89 -17.78
CA TRP A 674 -32.94 -13.88 -18.46
C TRP A 674 -32.18 -12.98 -17.48
N ASN A 675 -32.85 -12.47 -16.44
CA ASN A 675 -32.22 -11.58 -15.46
C ASN A 675 -31.14 -12.31 -14.65
N LEU A 676 -31.31 -13.60 -14.34
CA LEU A 676 -30.26 -14.43 -13.73
C LEU A 676 -29.04 -14.61 -14.66
N LEU A 677 -29.27 -14.92 -15.94
CA LEU A 677 -28.20 -15.05 -16.94
C LEU A 677 -27.44 -13.74 -17.14
N ARG A 678 -28.15 -12.61 -17.24
CA ARG A 678 -27.55 -11.27 -17.33
C ARG A 678 -26.73 -10.93 -16.08
N SER A 679 -27.25 -11.19 -14.89
CA SER A 679 -26.52 -10.97 -13.63
C SER A 679 -25.22 -11.77 -13.56
N MET A 680 -25.24 -13.02 -14.03
CA MET A 680 -24.03 -13.85 -14.14
C MET A 680 -23.04 -13.31 -15.19
N ALA A 681 -23.51 -12.81 -16.33
CA ALA A 681 -22.66 -12.22 -17.36
C ALA A 681 -21.99 -10.93 -16.86
N VAL A 682 -22.77 -9.99 -16.31
CA VAL A 682 -22.26 -8.72 -15.76
C VAL A 682 -21.26 -8.99 -14.63
N SER A 683 -21.58 -9.89 -13.70
CA SER A 683 -20.63 -10.34 -12.67
C SER A 683 -19.34 -10.91 -13.28
N PHE A 684 -19.43 -11.81 -14.27
CA PHE A 684 -18.25 -12.40 -14.91
C PHE A 684 -17.30 -11.36 -15.53
N PHE A 685 -17.83 -10.28 -16.13
CA PHE A 685 -17.02 -9.18 -16.63
C PHE A 685 -16.42 -8.35 -15.50
N LEU A 686 -17.23 -7.96 -14.50
CA LEU A 686 -16.81 -7.03 -13.46
C LEU A 686 -15.88 -7.65 -12.39
N THR A 687 -16.02 -8.95 -12.07
CA THR A 687 -15.17 -9.63 -11.07
C THR A 687 -13.88 -10.21 -11.65
N ARG A 688 -13.55 -9.94 -12.92
CA ARG A 688 -12.33 -10.43 -13.60
C ARG A 688 -11.40 -9.26 -13.92
N PRO A 689 -10.26 -9.07 -13.23
CA PRO A 689 -9.37 -7.92 -13.44
C PRO A 689 -8.93 -7.69 -14.90
N MET A 690 -8.70 -8.78 -15.65
CA MET A 690 -8.35 -8.75 -17.08
C MET A 690 -9.46 -8.22 -18.00
N LEU A 691 -10.72 -8.26 -17.55
CA LEU A 691 -11.88 -7.74 -18.29
C LEU A 691 -12.35 -6.39 -17.74
N LEU A 692 -12.26 -6.20 -16.43
CA LEU A 692 -12.66 -4.98 -15.73
C LEU A 692 -11.87 -3.76 -16.22
N LYS A 693 -10.53 -3.83 -16.33
CA LYS A 693 -9.73 -2.67 -16.78
C LYS A 693 -10.08 -2.21 -18.22
N PRO A 694 -10.06 -3.08 -19.25
CA PRO A 694 -10.50 -2.69 -20.60
C PRO A 694 -11.98 -2.29 -20.66
N GLY A 695 -12.85 -2.98 -19.92
CA GLY A 695 -14.28 -2.68 -19.85
C GLY A 695 -14.56 -1.30 -19.27
N MET A 696 -13.93 -0.94 -18.15
CA MET A 696 -14.04 0.40 -17.56
C MET A 696 -13.50 1.48 -18.49
N ALA A 697 -12.38 1.26 -19.18
CA ALA A 697 -11.85 2.20 -20.17
C ALA A 697 -12.84 2.42 -21.34
N PHE A 698 -13.42 1.34 -21.87
CA PHE A 698 -14.45 1.42 -22.92
C PHE A 698 -15.71 2.16 -22.44
N MET A 699 -16.25 1.81 -21.27
CA MET A 699 -17.43 2.46 -20.69
C MET A 699 -17.17 3.94 -20.40
N THR A 700 -15.96 4.30 -19.92
CA THR A 700 -15.55 5.70 -19.71
C THR A 700 -15.49 6.47 -21.03
N LYS A 701 -15.00 5.84 -22.11
CA LYS A 701 -14.98 6.45 -23.45
C LYS A 701 -16.39 6.68 -23.99
N VAL A 702 -17.29 5.70 -23.88
CA VAL A 702 -18.71 5.82 -24.29
C VAL A 702 -19.44 6.91 -23.49
N ALA A 703 -19.28 6.90 -22.16
CA ALA A 703 -19.93 7.85 -21.26
C ALA A 703 -19.61 9.30 -21.59
N ASN A 704 -18.36 9.59 -21.99
CA ASN A 704 -17.87 10.96 -22.21
C ASN A 704 -17.70 11.35 -23.69
N SER A 705 -18.14 10.52 -24.65
CA SER A 705 -17.94 10.82 -26.07
C SER A 705 -19.01 11.74 -26.67
N GLN A 706 -18.57 12.83 -27.27
CA GLN A 706 -19.38 13.69 -28.15
C GLN A 706 -19.51 13.13 -29.58
N SER A 707 -18.86 11.99 -29.90
CA SER A 707 -18.95 11.38 -31.24
C SER A 707 -20.26 10.60 -31.40
N ALA A 708 -21.03 10.91 -32.46
CA ALA A 708 -22.26 10.20 -32.81
C ALA A 708 -22.07 8.67 -32.94
N LEU A 709 -20.86 8.19 -33.30
CA LEU A 709 -20.56 6.76 -33.39
C LEU A 709 -20.45 6.07 -32.01
N LEU A 710 -20.00 6.81 -30.98
CA LEU A 710 -19.76 6.29 -29.62
C LEU A 710 -20.81 6.76 -28.60
N ASN A 711 -21.75 7.61 -28.99
CA ASN A 711 -22.88 8.01 -28.18
C ASN A 711 -24.02 6.97 -28.28
N PRO A 712 -24.42 6.30 -27.18
CA PRO A 712 -25.42 5.24 -27.20
C PRO A 712 -26.87 5.74 -27.26
N ASP A 713 -27.13 7.04 -27.14
CA ASP A 713 -28.45 7.62 -27.40
C ASP A 713 -28.63 7.96 -28.89
N VAL A 714 -27.53 8.23 -29.61
CA VAL A 714 -27.51 8.55 -31.05
C VAL A 714 -27.31 7.30 -31.93
N ASN A 715 -26.41 6.38 -31.57
CA ASN A 715 -26.10 5.18 -32.37
C ASN A 715 -27.01 3.98 -31.96
N PRO A 716 -27.94 3.53 -32.82
CA PRO A 716 -28.85 2.42 -32.49
C PRO A 716 -28.14 1.08 -32.28
N LEU A 717 -27.07 0.80 -33.02
CA LEU A 717 -26.31 -0.46 -32.91
C LEU A 717 -25.57 -0.54 -31.58
N LEU A 718 -24.96 0.58 -31.15
CA LEU A 718 -24.32 0.67 -29.84
C LEU A 718 -25.36 0.57 -28.71
N ARG A 719 -26.53 1.21 -28.89
CA ARG A 719 -27.67 1.13 -27.97
C ARG A 719 -28.21 -0.29 -27.81
N MET A 720 -28.32 -1.06 -28.89
CA MET A 720 -28.75 -2.47 -28.88
C MET A 720 -27.81 -3.37 -28.07
N ILE A 721 -26.53 -3.03 -27.96
CA ILE A 721 -25.55 -3.78 -27.15
C ILE A 721 -25.56 -3.27 -25.71
N ILE A 722 -25.45 -1.95 -25.49
CA ILE A 722 -25.26 -1.38 -24.15
C ILE A 722 -26.57 -1.41 -23.33
N LYS A 723 -27.74 -1.16 -23.94
CA LYS A 723 -28.99 -1.06 -23.17
C LYS A 723 -29.37 -2.37 -22.48
N PRO A 724 -29.50 -3.53 -23.18
CA PRO A 724 -30.03 -4.75 -22.56
C PRO A 724 -29.07 -5.38 -21.53
N PHE A 725 -27.76 -5.25 -21.76
CA PHE A 725 -26.71 -5.90 -20.97
C PHE A 725 -26.20 -5.06 -19.79
N ILE A 726 -26.04 -3.74 -19.96
CA ILE A 726 -25.43 -2.85 -18.95
C ILE A 726 -26.48 -1.93 -18.34
N TYR A 727 -27.15 -1.10 -19.16
CA TYR A 727 -28.10 -0.09 -18.67
C TYR A 727 -29.26 -0.74 -17.90
N ASP A 728 -29.99 -1.66 -18.54
CA ASP A 728 -31.19 -2.30 -17.99
C ASP A 728 -30.88 -3.21 -16.79
N HIS A 729 -29.59 -3.40 -16.45
CA HIS A 729 -29.13 -4.16 -15.28
C HIS A 729 -29.01 -3.29 -14.02
N PHE A 730 -28.70 -2.00 -14.17
CA PHE A 730 -28.50 -1.06 -13.06
C PHE A 730 -29.51 0.10 -13.01
N CYS A 731 -30.16 0.44 -14.12
CA CYS A 731 -30.98 1.64 -14.29
C CYS A 731 -32.49 1.33 -14.34
N ALA A 732 -33.33 2.33 -14.04
CA ALA A 732 -34.78 2.21 -14.02
C ALA A 732 -35.43 2.25 -15.41
N GLY A 733 -34.83 2.95 -16.38
CA GLY A 733 -35.43 3.18 -17.70
C GLY A 733 -35.17 4.59 -18.23
N ILE A 734 -35.17 4.73 -19.56
CA ILE A 734 -34.87 6.02 -20.22
C ILE A 734 -36.06 7.00 -20.25
N ASN A 735 -37.24 6.55 -19.81
CA ASN A 735 -38.48 7.32 -19.87
C ASN A 735 -39.50 6.84 -18.82
N LYS A 736 -40.54 7.65 -18.60
CA LYS A 736 -41.64 7.44 -17.65
C LYS A 736 -42.30 6.06 -17.72
N ALA A 737 -42.51 5.51 -18.92
CA ALA A 737 -43.13 4.20 -19.10
C ALA A 737 -42.19 3.04 -18.73
N GLU A 738 -40.92 3.09 -19.12
CA GLU A 738 -39.91 2.09 -18.70
C GLU A 738 -39.71 2.11 -17.18
N VAL A 739 -39.57 3.30 -16.59
CA VAL A 739 -39.39 3.49 -15.14
C VAL A 739 -40.59 2.94 -14.36
N GLN A 740 -41.82 3.34 -14.73
CA GLN A 740 -43.03 2.87 -14.04
C GLN A 740 -43.22 1.34 -14.18
N LYS A 741 -42.91 0.76 -15.34
CA LYS A 741 -42.92 -0.70 -15.53
C LYS A 741 -41.94 -1.38 -14.58
N ASN A 742 -40.69 -0.91 -14.51
CA ASN A 742 -39.66 -1.53 -13.69
C ASN A 742 -39.91 -1.35 -12.17
N ILE A 743 -40.54 -0.25 -11.75
CA ILE A 743 -41.05 -0.10 -10.37
C ILE A 743 -42.09 -1.19 -10.05
N VAL A 744 -43.01 -1.48 -10.97
CA VAL A 744 -44.01 -2.54 -10.79
C VAL A 744 -43.37 -3.93 -10.80
N GLU A 745 -42.39 -4.21 -11.64
CA GLU A 745 -41.65 -5.49 -11.63
C GLU A 745 -40.87 -5.69 -10.32
N ILE A 746 -40.24 -4.64 -9.78
CA ILE A 746 -39.53 -4.70 -8.49
C ILE A 746 -40.50 -4.92 -7.32
N LYS A 747 -41.65 -4.22 -7.30
CA LYS A 747 -42.70 -4.47 -6.28
C LYS A 747 -43.24 -5.90 -6.36
N LYS A 748 -43.41 -6.48 -7.57
CA LYS A 748 -43.83 -7.88 -7.77
C LYS A 748 -42.85 -8.92 -7.23
N LEU A 749 -41.57 -8.60 -7.03
CA LEU A 749 -40.62 -9.50 -6.37
C LEU A 749 -40.79 -9.54 -4.84
N GLY A 750 -41.47 -8.56 -4.26
CA GLY A 750 -41.70 -8.40 -2.82
C GLY A 750 -40.96 -7.23 -2.16
N PHE A 751 -40.25 -6.39 -2.93
CA PHE A 751 -39.67 -5.15 -2.41
C PHE A 751 -40.77 -4.13 -2.07
N ALA A 752 -40.61 -3.40 -0.96
CA ALA A 752 -41.57 -2.39 -0.50
C ALA A 752 -41.68 -1.19 -1.47
N GLY A 753 -40.67 -0.98 -2.30
CA GLY A 753 -40.66 0.05 -3.33
C GLY A 753 -39.27 0.30 -3.90
N VAL A 754 -39.10 1.48 -4.48
CA VAL A 754 -37.82 1.94 -5.04
C VAL A 754 -37.35 3.23 -4.37
N ILE A 755 -36.07 3.51 -4.56
CA ILE A 755 -35.53 4.87 -4.55
C ILE A 755 -35.14 5.22 -5.99
N LEU A 756 -35.60 6.36 -6.49
CA LEU A 756 -35.32 6.82 -7.83
C LEU A 756 -34.41 8.05 -7.79
N CYS A 757 -33.27 7.98 -8.47
CA CYS A 757 -32.32 9.10 -8.61
C CYS A 757 -32.23 9.52 -10.08
N TYR A 758 -32.13 10.82 -10.34
CA TYR A 758 -31.86 11.35 -11.69
C TYR A 758 -30.36 11.21 -12.04
N ALA A 759 -30.03 10.77 -13.25
CA ALA A 759 -28.66 10.48 -13.66
C ALA A 759 -27.83 11.72 -14.07
N LYS A 760 -28.51 12.76 -14.58
CA LYS A 760 -27.86 13.92 -15.17
C LYS A 760 -27.29 14.81 -14.07
N GLU A 761 -25.98 15.01 -14.11
CA GLU A 761 -25.23 15.91 -13.22
C GLU A 761 -24.43 16.88 -14.09
N VAL A 762 -24.33 18.15 -13.70
CA VAL A 762 -23.52 19.13 -14.43
C VAL A 762 -22.03 18.80 -14.28
N LEU A 763 -21.46 18.14 -15.29
CA LEU A 763 -20.04 17.76 -15.29
C LEU A 763 -19.16 19.00 -15.44
N LEU A 764 -18.27 19.22 -14.46
CA LEU A 764 -17.27 20.29 -14.45
C LEU A 764 -16.11 19.96 -15.39
N GLY A 765 -16.33 20.15 -16.69
CA GLY A 765 -15.30 20.06 -17.73
C GLY A 765 -14.34 21.25 -17.73
N LYS A 766 -13.09 21.02 -18.13
CA LYS A 766 -12.03 22.06 -18.16
C LYS A 766 -12.33 23.23 -19.12
N ASP A 767 -13.22 23.03 -20.09
CA ASP A 767 -13.47 23.97 -21.18
C ASP A 767 -14.53 25.03 -20.84
N ASN A 768 -15.28 24.87 -19.73
CA ASN A 768 -16.30 25.82 -19.27
C ASN A 768 -15.73 26.90 -18.31
N ALA A 769 -14.45 27.23 -18.41
CA ALA A 769 -13.80 28.29 -17.63
C ALA A 769 -14.06 29.72 -18.18
N ALA A 770 -14.73 29.85 -19.32
CA ALA A 770 -15.02 31.13 -19.98
C ALA A 770 -16.43 31.65 -19.67
N LEU A 771 -16.50 32.73 -18.87
CA LEU A 771 -17.62 33.67 -18.68
C LEU A 771 -19.05 33.16 -18.93
N GLY A 772 -19.64 32.51 -17.91
CA GLY A 772 -21.08 32.30 -17.82
C GLY A 772 -21.82 33.46 -17.13
N SER A 773 -22.72 34.13 -17.85
CA SER A 773 -23.59 35.19 -17.32
C SER A 773 -24.67 34.65 -16.35
N HIS A 774 -25.33 35.54 -15.60
CA HIS A 774 -26.34 35.17 -14.58
C HIS A 774 -27.38 34.16 -15.10
N GLY A 775 -27.94 34.40 -16.29
CA GLY A 775 -28.94 33.51 -16.90
C GLY A 775 -28.42 32.12 -17.28
N GLN A 776 -27.11 31.91 -17.49
CA GLN A 776 -26.55 30.57 -17.70
C GLN A 776 -26.44 29.77 -16.39
N ARG A 777 -26.33 30.45 -15.25
CA ARG A 777 -26.25 29.83 -13.92
C ARG A 777 -27.63 29.39 -13.44
N GLU A 778 -28.63 30.26 -13.58
CA GLU A 778 -30.03 29.95 -13.29
C GLU A 778 -30.56 28.80 -14.18
N ALA A 779 -30.13 28.73 -15.45
CA ALA A 779 -30.47 27.62 -16.34
C ALA A 779 -29.97 26.24 -15.87
N GLN A 780 -28.86 26.17 -15.10
CA GLN A 780 -28.38 24.91 -14.51
C GLN A 780 -29.33 24.46 -13.38
N ILE A 781 -29.73 25.40 -12.52
CA ILE A 781 -30.69 25.15 -11.43
C ILE A 781 -32.05 24.72 -12.00
N GLU A 782 -32.56 25.39 -13.05
CA GLU A 782 -33.84 25.02 -13.66
C GLU A 782 -33.78 23.66 -14.39
N THR A 783 -32.66 23.35 -15.05
CA THR A 783 -32.46 22.01 -15.67
C THR A 783 -32.49 20.89 -14.62
N TRP A 784 -31.81 21.11 -13.49
CA TRP A 784 -31.81 20.19 -12.35
C TRP A 784 -33.19 20.11 -11.68
N HIS A 785 -33.89 21.25 -11.52
CA HIS A 785 -35.23 21.32 -10.95
C HIS A 785 -36.22 20.50 -11.77
N LYS A 786 -36.28 20.75 -13.08
CA LYS A 786 -37.11 20.01 -14.03
C LYS A 786 -36.86 18.50 -13.97
N GLY A 787 -35.60 18.06 -14.02
CA GLY A 787 -35.27 16.63 -13.94
C GLY A 787 -35.71 15.96 -12.64
N ASN A 788 -35.62 16.67 -11.51
CA ASN A 788 -36.11 16.16 -10.22
C ASN A 788 -37.65 16.21 -10.13
N MET A 789 -38.33 17.17 -10.74
CA MET A 789 -39.80 17.20 -10.82
C MET A 789 -40.35 16.09 -11.75
N GLU A 790 -39.69 15.83 -12.88
CA GLU A 790 -39.99 14.64 -13.72
C GLU A 790 -39.77 13.34 -12.94
N THR A 791 -38.76 13.30 -12.05
CA THR A 791 -38.54 12.18 -11.12
C THR A 791 -39.71 12.02 -10.14
N VAL A 792 -40.17 13.12 -9.51
CA VAL A 792 -41.34 13.14 -8.61
C VAL A 792 -42.61 12.66 -9.34
N GLU A 793 -42.80 13.05 -10.60
CA GLU A 793 -43.92 12.59 -11.43
C GLU A 793 -43.95 11.06 -11.66
N MET A 794 -42.81 10.40 -11.60
CA MET A 794 -42.68 8.96 -11.77
C MET A 794 -42.90 8.16 -10.48
N LEU A 795 -42.82 8.80 -9.31
CA LEU A 795 -42.98 8.13 -8.03
C LEU A 795 -44.41 7.61 -7.81
N GLN A 796 -44.49 6.42 -7.21
CA GLN A 796 -45.70 5.84 -6.63
C GLN A 796 -45.63 5.91 -5.09
N PRO A 797 -46.76 5.95 -4.36
CA PRO A 797 -46.77 6.00 -2.90
C PRO A 797 -45.84 4.98 -2.22
N GLY A 798 -45.22 5.43 -1.14
CA GLY A 798 -44.21 4.70 -0.36
C GLY A 798 -42.82 4.64 -1.00
N ASN A 799 -42.60 5.23 -2.19
CA ASN A 799 -41.29 5.30 -2.82
C ASN A 799 -40.45 6.48 -2.31
N TRP A 800 -39.21 6.55 -2.77
CA TRP A 800 -38.26 7.59 -2.41
C TRP A 800 -37.67 8.27 -3.64
N ILE A 801 -37.28 9.53 -3.50
CA ILE A 801 -36.38 10.24 -4.42
C ILE A 801 -35.02 10.48 -3.73
N GLY A 802 -33.94 10.27 -4.47
CA GLY A 802 -32.57 10.56 -4.03
C GLY A 802 -32.01 11.80 -4.73
N ILE A 803 -31.66 12.81 -3.93
CA ILE A 803 -31.22 14.13 -4.40
C ILE A 803 -29.72 14.32 -4.16
N LYS A 804 -28.99 14.83 -5.16
CA LYS A 804 -27.68 15.46 -4.99
C LYS A 804 -27.80 16.97 -5.14
N MET A 805 -27.11 17.72 -4.29
CA MET A 805 -27.13 19.18 -4.34
C MET A 805 -26.08 19.74 -5.31
N THR A 806 -24.89 19.12 -5.38
CA THR A 806 -23.83 19.57 -6.31
C THR A 806 -24.24 19.51 -7.78
N GLY A 807 -25.16 18.59 -8.14
CA GLY A 807 -25.68 18.42 -9.49
C GLY A 807 -26.49 19.61 -10.02
N ALA A 808 -26.84 20.59 -9.18
CA ALA A 808 -27.62 21.76 -9.55
C ALA A 808 -26.81 22.90 -10.19
N GLY A 809 -25.47 22.81 -10.22
CA GLY A 809 -24.61 23.70 -11.01
C GLY A 809 -23.42 24.30 -10.26
N GLN A 810 -22.62 25.09 -10.98
CA GLN A 810 -21.40 25.72 -10.48
C GLN A 810 -21.67 26.64 -9.27
N ASP A 811 -22.68 27.50 -9.33
CA ASP A 811 -23.05 28.40 -8.22
C ASP A 811 -23.40 27.64 -6.94
N ILE A 812 -24.02 26.46 -7.07
CA ILE A 812 -24.39 25.62 -5.93
C ILE A 812 -23.16 24.93 -5.35
N MET A 813 -22.25 24.43 -6.19
CA MET A 813 -20.94 23.93 -5.75
C MET A 813 -20.14 25.04 -5.02
N GLU A 814 -20.09 26.25 -5.57
CA GLU A 814 -19.38 27.39 -4.99
C GLU A 814 -20.03 27.87 -3.68
N ALA A 815 -21.36 27.84 -3.58
CA ALA A 815 -22.08 28.12 -2.34
C ALA A 815 -21.82 27.07 -1.25
N LEU A 816 -21.86 25.78 -1.60
CA LEU A 816 -21.58 24.68 -0.69
C LEU A 816 -20.14 24.70 -0.16
N LEU A 817 -19.15 24.90 -1.04
CA LEU A 817 -17.73 24.97 -0.67
C LEU A 817 -17.41 26.15 0.26
N ASN A 818 -18.03 27.31 0.04
CA ASN A 818 -17.82 28.52 0.85
C ASN A 818 -18.77 28.63 2.05
N GLY A 819 -19.54 27.58 2.36
CA GLY A 819 -20.45 27.57 3.51
C GLY A 819 -21.64 28.54 3.43
N ARG A 820 -21.91 29.14 2.25
CA ARG A 820 -22.96 30.15 2.05
C ARG A 820 -24.37 29.54 2.14
N ASP A 821 -25.37 30.40 2.25
CA ASP A 821 -26.78 30.03 2.24
C ASP A 821 -27.25 29.64 0.82
N PRO A 822 -28.32 28.83 0.67
CA PRO A 822 -28.77 28.35 -0.63
C PRO A 822 -29.33 29.51 -1.47
N PRO A 823 -28.90 29.68 -2.74
CA PRO A 823 -29.46 30.70 -3.62
C PRO A 823 -31.00 30.58 -3.74
N PRO A 824 -31.78 31.68 -3.75
CA PRO A 824 -33.24 31.63 -3.66
C PRO A 824 -33.94 30.75 -4.70
N ALA A 825 -33.41 30.71 -5.93
CA ALA A 825 -33.92 29.83 -6.99
C ALA A 825 -33.77 28.34 -6.62
N PHE A 826 -32.62 27.94 -6.05
CA PHE A 826 -32.37 26.57 -5.61
C PHE A 826 -33.18 26.21 -4.35
N ALA A 827 -33.32 27.14 -3.40
CA ALA A 827 -34.18 26.94 -2.23
C ALA A 827 -35.65 26.70 -2.65
N LYS A 828 -36.17 27.50 -3.59
CA LYS A 828 -37.51 27.33 -4.18
C LYS A 828 -37.66 25.99 -4.92
N ALA A 829 -36.62 25.55 -5.63
CA ALA A 829 -36.62 24.25 -6.33
C ALA A 829 -36.60 23.07 -5.34
N MET A 830 -35.83 23.14 -4.25
CA MET A 830 -35.85 22.16 -3.16
C MET A 830 -37.22 22.07 -2.49
N ASP A 831 -37.87 23.21 -2.24
CA ASP A 831 -39.24 23.27 -1.71
C ASP A 831 -40.27 22.60 -2.65
N ALA A 832 -40.18 22.88 -3.96
CA ALA A 832 -41.06 22.28 -4.97
C ALA A 832 -40.90 20.75 -5.04
N VAL A 833 -39.66 20.26 -5.00
CA VAL A 833 -39.36 18.82 -4.94
C VAL A 833 -39.87 18.20 -3.63
N ALA A 834 -39.72 18.88 -2.50
CA ALA A 834 -40.22 18.41 -1.21
C ALA A 834 -41.76 18.28 -1.19
N GLU A 835 -42.48 19.32 -1.61
CA GLU A 835 -43.96 19.31 -1.60
C GLU A 835 -44.54 18.37 -2.68
N GLY A 836 -43.92 18.34 -3.87
CA GLY A 836 -44.24 17.34 -4.89
C GLY A 836 -44.04 15.91 -4.37
N THR A 837 -42.99 15.66 -3.59
CA THR A 837 -42.75 14.33 -2.98
C THR A 837 -43.75 14.03 -1.85
N ARG A 838 -44.13 15.02 -1.03
CA ARG A 838 -45.17 14.90 0.01
C ARG A 838 -46.52 14.51 -0.59
N SER A 839 -46.99 15.26 -1.59
CA SER A 839 -48.28 14.99 -2.25
C SER A 839 -48.37 13.60 -2.91
N ARG A 840 -47.23 12.98 -3.21
CA ARG A 840 -47.13 11.60 -3.73
C ARG A 840 -47.14 10.51 -2.66
N GLY A 841 -47.14 10.85 -1.37
CA GLY A 841 -46.97 9.89 -0.28
C GLY A 841 -45.58 9.24 -0.29
N CYS A 842 -44.56 10.01 -0.68
CA CYS A 842 -43.18 9.57 -0.88
C CYS A 842 -42.22 10.30 0.08
N ARG A 843 -40.92 9.95 0.03
CA ARG A 843 -39.89 10.55 0.90
C ARG A 843 -38.65 10.99 0.10
N VAL A 844 -37.94 11.99 0.62
CA VAL A 844 -36.71 12.55 0.03
C VAL A 844 -35.52 12.14 0.89
N TRP A 845 -34.43 11.69 0.29
CA TRP A 845 -33.12 11.83 0.94
C TRP A 845 -32.21 12.76 0.15
N ILE A 846 -31.35 13.47 0.89
CA ILE A 846 -30.21 14.18 0.34
C ILE A 846 -29.00 13.24 0.46
N ASP A 847 -28.37 12.90 -0.66
CA ASP A 847 -27.16 12.10 -0.70
C ASP A 847 -25.99 12.86 -0.04
N ALA A 848 -25.18 12.15 0.74
CA ALA A 848 -23.92 12.70 1.23
C ALA A 848 -22.90 12.66 0.08
N GLU A 849 -22.18 13.77 -0.08
CA GLU A 849 -21.22 13.97 -1.16
C GLU A 849 -19.80 14.00 -0.56
N GLN A 850 -18.84 14.70 -1.17
CA GLN A 850 -17.48 14.78 -0.66
C GLN A 850 -17.38 15.63 0.63
N GLN A 851 -16.46 15.26 1.53
CA GLN A 851 -16.15 15.97 2.79
C GLN A 851 -16.01 17.50 2.68
N ALA A 852 -15.59 18.05 1.52
CA ALA A 852 -15.43 19.49 1.30
C ALA A 852 -16.76 20.27 1.22
N VAL A 853 -17.84 19.63 0.73
CA VAL A 853 -19.18 20.24 0.62
C VAL A 853 -20.16 19.73 1.68
N GLN A 854 -19.88 18.54 2.24
CA GLN A 854 -20.75 17.83 3.17
C GLN A 854 -21.25 18.65 4.37
N PRO A 855 -20.46 19.51 5.06
CA PRO A 855 -20.97 20.31 6.18
C PRO A 855 -22.08 21.29 5.79
N THR A 856 -22.03 21.83 4.57
CA THR A 856 -23.02 22.79 4.07
C THR A 856 -24.26 22.07 3.54
N ILE A 857 -24.08 20.91 2.90
CA ILE A 857 -25.18 19.99 2.55
C ILE A 857 -25.94 19.56 3.81
N GLU A 858 -25.23 19.19 4.88
CA GLU A 858 -25.82 18.85 6.17
C GLU A 858 -26.62 20.04 6.73
N ARG A 859 -26.05 21.26 6.74
CA ARG A 859 -26.72 22.48 7.22
C ARG A 859 -28.04 22.73 6.50
N TRP A 860 -28.01 22.85 5.17
CA TRP A 860 -29.22 23.10 4.36
C TRP A 860 -30.25 21.95 4.49
N THR A 861 -29.79 20.71 4.66
CA THR A 861 -30.69 19.55 4.86
C THR A 861 -31.39 19.60 6.23
N ILE A 862 -30.71 20.04 7.29
CA ILE A 862 -31.34 20.26 8.61
C ILE A 862 -32.36 21.40 8.55
N ASP A 863 -32.10 22.47 7.79
CA ASP A 863 -33.08 23.55 7.58
C ASP A 863 -34.35 23.06 6.86
N LEU A 864 -34.22 22.14 5.91
CA LEU A 864 -35.35 21.43 5.30
C LEU A 864 -36.07 20.51 6.30
N MET A 865 -35.37 19.83 7.22
CA MET A 865 -36.02 19.04 8.29
C MET A 865 -36.80 19.92 9.28
N ARG A 866 -36.21 21.03 9.73
CA ARG A 866 -36.84 22.03 10.63
C ARG A 866 -38.19 22.52 10.08
N LYS A 867 -38.29 22.62 8.75
CA LYS A 867 -39.49 23.02 8.00
C LYS A 867 -40.47 21.87 7.76
N TYR A 868 -39.99 20.69 7.37
CA TYR A 868 -40.84 19.64 6.78
C TYR A 868 -41.01 18.35 7.58
N ASN A 869 -40.22 18.12 8.65
CA ASN A 869 -40.30 16.93 9.51
C ASN A 869 -40.98 17.27 10.86
N ARG A 870 -42.21 17.80 10.81
CA ARG A 870 -43.04 18.13 11.98
C ARG A 870 -44.23 17.16 12.05
N GLY A 871 -44.72 16.86 13.26
CA GLY A 871 -45.83 15.92 13.47
C GLY A 871 -45.37 14.45 13.53
N SER A 872 -46.15 13.52 12.96
CA SER A 872 -45.81 12.08 12.88
C SER A 872 -44.82 11.74 11.77
N ASP A 873 -44.73 12.61 10.78
CA ASP A 873 -44.21 12.30 9.46
C ASP A 873 -42.77 12.80 9.29
N VAL A 874 -42.00 12.06 8.49
CA VAL A 874 -40.60 12.33 8.20
C VAL A 874 -40.44 12.26 6.70
N LEU A 875 -40.34 13.43 6.07
CA LEU A 875 -40.22 13.57 4.62
C LEU A 875 -38.75 13.60 4.20
N ILE A 876 -37.95 14.43 4.88
CA ILE A 876 -36.57 14.76 4.53
C ILE A 876 -35.61 13.89 5.35
N TYR A 877 -34.64 13.27 4.68
CA TYR A 877 -33.59 12.46 5.30
C TYR A 877 -32.21 13.00 4.90
N THR A 878 -31.32 13.16 5.89
CA THR A 878 -29.89 13.42 5.64
C THR A 878 -29.15 12.09 5.47
N THR A 879 -27.96 12.11 4.90
CA THR A 879 -27.10 10.93 4.78
C THR A 879 -25.88 11.09 5.70
N ILE A 880 -25.62 10.08 6.55
CA ILE A 880 -24.42 10.04 7.40
C ILE A 880 -23.51 8.89 6.93
N GLN A 881 -22.21 9.18 6.82
CA GLN A 881 -21.19 8.27 6.30
C GLN A 881 -20.36 7.67 7.45
N ALA A 882 -20.64 6.43 7.86
CA ALA A 882 -19.97 5.75 8.99
C ALA A 882 -18.45 5.53 8.82
N TYR A 883 -17.88 5.73 7.62
CA TYR A 883 -16.43 5.67 7.43
C TYR A 883 -15.70 6.89 8.00
N LEU A 884 -16.39 8.00 8.27
CA LEU A 884 -15.79 9.18 8.90
C LEU A 884 -15.75 8.98 10.41
N LYS A 885 -14.60 9.28 11.04
CA LYS A 885 -14.44 9.30 12.50
C LYS A 885 -15.44 10.24 13.20
N GLN A 886 -15.96 11.24 12.48
CA GLN A 886 -17.00 12.16 12.96
C GLN A 886 -18.43 11.60 12.96
N ALA A 887 -18.69 10.38 12.43
CA ALA A 887 -20.06 9.90 12.21
C ALA A 887 -20.91 9.81 13.49
N ARG A 888 -20.35 9.30 14.59
CA ARG A 888 -21.02 9.27 15.91
C ARG A 888 -21.26 10.69 16.48
N PRO A 889 -20.26 11.60 16.52
CA PRO A 889 -20.48 13.02 16.82
C PRO A 889 -21.56 13.70 15.97
N THR A 890 -21.60 13.46 14.66
CA THR A 890 -22.62 13.99 13.74
C THR A 890 -24.02 13.49 14.10
N TRP A 891 -24.18 12.19 14.42
CA TRP A 891 -25.43 11.65 14.95
C TRP A 891 -25.86 12.32 16.25
N LYS A 892 -24.96 12.39 17.24
CA LYS A 892 -25.24 13.01 18.54
C LYS A 892 -25.70 14.46 18.37
N ARG A 893 -24.98 15.24 17.55
CA ARG A 893 -25.33 16.63 17.20
C ARG A 893 -26.74 16.74 16.61
N HIS A 894 -27.10 15.87 15.66
CA HIS A 894 -28.42 15.93 15.02
C HIS A 894 -29.56 15.43 15.91
N LEU A 895 -29.33 14.43 16.77
CA LEU A 895 -30.28 14.03 17.80
C LEU A 895 -30.51 15.17 18.81
N THR A 896 -29.45 15.86 19.26
CA THR A 896 -29.58 17.01 20.17
C THR A 896 -30.37 18.16 19.53
N LEU A 897 -30.10 18.50 18.27
CA LEU A 897 -30.87 19.53 17.56
C LEU A 897 -32.35 19.13 17.38
N ALA A 898 -32.62 17.88 16.98
CA ALA A 898 -33.98 17.35 16.82
C ALA A 898 -34.79 17.41 18.13
N ALA A 899 -34.18 16.98 19.24
CA ALA A 899 -34.80 17.01 20.57
C ALA A 899 -35.04 18.44 21.08
N ASN A 900 -34.06 19.34 20.93
CA ASN A 900 -34.15 20.71 21.44
C ASN A 900 -35.12 21.58 20.62
N GLU A 901 -35.25 21.34 19.32
CA GLU A 901 -36.03 22.19 18.40
C GLU A 901 -37.39 21.58 17.99
N GLY A 902 -37.70 20.35 18.43
CA GLY A 902 -39.01 19.70 18.24
C GLY A 902 -39.31 19.25 16.80
N TRP A 903 -38.35 18.65 16.11
CA TRP A 903 -38.55 18.06 14.77
C TRP A 903 -37.96 16.65 14.66
N ASN A 904 -38.47 15.86 13.71
CA ASN A 904 -38.15 14.43 13.60
C ASN A 904 -36.91 14.17 12.73
N LEU A 905 -35.98 13.35 13.23
CA LEU A 905 -34.72 13.06 12.55
C LEU A 905 -34.88 11.90 11.55
N GLY A 906 -34.69 12.19 10.25
CA GLY A 906 -34.56 11.16 9.21
C GLY A 906 -33.10 10.98 8.81
N VAL A 907 -32.54 9.76 8.91
CA VAL A 907 -31.17 9.48 8.45
C VAL A 907 -31.08 8.24 7.56
N LYS A 908 -30.41 8.39 6.43
CA LYS A 908 -29.85 7.32 5.60
C LYS A 908 -28.42 7.02 6.06
N GLN A 909 -28.21 5.86 6.68
CA GLN A 909 -26.90 5.42 7.14
C GLN A 909 -26.18 4.64 6.03
N VAL A 910 -25.08 5.21 5.52
CA VAL A 910 -24.14 4.58 4.58
C VAL A 910 -22.79 4.31 5.27
N ARG A 911 -21.89 3.54 4.64
CA ARG A 911 -20.47 3.50 5.05
C ARG A 911 -19.75 4.72 4.49
N GLY A 912 -19.64 4.79 3.17
CA GLY A 912 -19.08 5.92 2.43
C GLY A 912 -18.88 5.54 0.96
N ALA A 913 -18.52 6.50 0.12
CA ALA A 913 -18.29 6.27 -1.32
C ALA A 913 -17.01 6.93 -1.84
N TYR A 914 -16.54 8.01 -1.21
CA TYR A 914 -15.47 8.87 -1.72
C TYR A 914 -14.09 8.56 -1.10
N ILE A 915 -13.90 7.35 -0.56
CA ILE A 915 -12.72 6.94 0.24
C ILE A 915 -11.37 7.08 -0.49
N ALA A 916 -11.39 7.02 -1.83
CA ALA A 916 -10.19 7.14 -2.66
C ALA A 916 -9.84 8.59 -3.05
N SER A 917 -10.68 9.56 -2.68
CA SER A 917 -10.58 10.97 -3.08
C SER A 917 -10.76 11.95 -1.92
N GLU A 918 -10.57 11.48 -0.68
CA GLU A 918 -10.86 12.22 0.55
C GLU A 918 -9.69 12.22 1.53
N ILE A 919 -9.72 13.19 2.46
CA ILE A 919 -8.77 13.35 3.55
C ILE A 919 -8.79 12.09 4.41
N ARG A 920 -7.69 11.32 4.37
CA ARG A 920 -7.61 9.94 4.88
C ARG A 920 -7.69 9.91 6.40
N GLU A 921 -7.16 10.93 7.05
CA GLU A 921 -7.00 11.08 8.49
C GLU A 921 -8.36 11.14 9.20
N ARG A 922 -9.35 11.74 8.53
CA ARG A 922 -10.75 11.87 8.97
C ARG A 922 -11.57 10.59 8.79
N ILE A 923 -11.06 9.62 8.03
CA ILE A 923 -11.68 8.31 7.78
C ILE A 923 -11.10 7.28 8.77
N HIS A 924 -11.90 6.33 9.25
CA HIS A 924 -11.48 5.20 10.08
C HIS A 924 -10.27 4.46 9.49
N ASP A 925 -9.34 3.99 10.32
CA ASP A 925 -8.03 3.54 9.86
C ASP A 925 -8.10 2.15 9.20
N THR A 926 -9.08 1.35 9.60
CA THR A 926 -9.46 0.07 8.97
C THR A 926 -10.90 0.06 8.44
N LYS A 927 -11.20 -0.91 7.56
CA LYS A 927 -12.59 -1.24 7.17
C LYS A 927 -13.34 -1.81 8.38
N GLU A 928 -12.64 -2.50 9.26
CA GLU A 928 -13.18 -3.19 10.43
C GLU A 928 -13.73 -2.17 11.44
N GLU A 929 -13.00 -1.08 11.70
CA GLU A 929 -13.52 0.08 12.45
C GLU A 929 -14.72 0.76 11.77
N THR A 930 -14.71 0.91 10.44
CA THR A 930 -15.87 1.46 9.70
C THR A 930 -17.12 0.58 9.89
N ASP A 931 -16.92 -0.74 9.87
CA ASP A 931 -17.98 -1.72 10.02
C ASP A 931 -18.46 -1.79 11.47
N GLU A 932 -17.57 -1.66 12.46
CA GLU A 932 -17.90 -1.52 13.88
C GLU A 932 -18.63 -0.21 14.18
N CYS A 933 -18.19 0.92 13.62
CA CYS A 933 -18.84 2.23 13.75
C CYS A 933 -20.28 2.17 13.22
N TYR A 934 -20.48 1.63 12.01
CA TYR A 934 -21.81 1.40 11.43
C TYR A 934 -22.65 0.46 12.30
N ASN A 935 -22.12 -0.70 12.68
CA ASN A 935 -22.85 -1.70 13.47
C ASN A 935 -23.12 -1.23 14.91
N GLY A 936 -22.30 -0.33 15.46
CA GLY A 936 -22.52 0.34 16.74
C GLY A 936 -23.68 1.31 16.67
N ILE A 937 -23.64 2.26 15.72
CA ILE A 937 -24.75 3.21 15.47
C ILE A 937 -26.09 2.46 15.32
N VAL A 938 -26.12 1.34 14.60
CA VAL A 938 -27.32 0.49 14.47
C VAL A 938 -27.78 -0.09 15.81
N ARG A 939 -26.88 -0.66 16.63
CA ARG A 939 -27.25 -1.23 17.94
C ARG A 939 -27.82 -0.18 18.88
N ASP A 940 -27.13 0.95 18.98
CA ASP A 940 -27.46 2.05 19.88
C ASP A 940 -28.83 2.66 19.54
N LEU A 941 -29.12 2.89 18.26
CA LEU A 941 -30.41 3.44 17.81
C LEU A 941 -31.57 2.44 17.98
N LEU A 942 -31.39 1.18 17.59
CA LEU A 942 -32.45 0.16 17.71
C LEU A 942 -32.87 -0.06 19.18
N THR A 943 -31.90 -0.02 20.11
CA THR A 943 -32.11 -0.16 21.56
C THR A 943 -32.50 1.15 22.27
N GLY A 944 -32.42 2.29 21.59
CA GLY A 944 -32.64 3.62 22.18
C GLY A 944 -31.50 4.18 23.03
N HIS A 945 -30.40 3.44 23.21
CA HIS A 945 -29.26 3.83 24.02
C HIS A 945 -28.16 4.48 23.16
N PHE A 946 -28.39 5.71 22.68
CA PHE A 946 -27.37 6.49 21.98
C PHE A 946 -26.59 7.40 22.95
N GLU A 947 -25.40 7.85 22.57
CA GLU A 947 -24.54 8.66 23.44
C GLU A 947 -25.22 9.98 23.88
N GLY A 948 -25.60 10.07 25.15
CA GLY A 948 -26.34 11.21 25.73
C GLY A 948 -27.87 11.07 25.70
N PHE A 949 -28.40 9.95 25.21
CA PHE A 949 -29.84 9.67 25.11
C PHE A 949 -30.19 8.34 25.79
N THR A 950 -31.36 8.30 26.40
CA THR A 950 -31.99 7.07 26.88
C THR A 950 -33.12 6.67 25.93
N PRO A 951 -33.64 5.44 26.04
CA PRO A 951 -34.81 5.02 25.26
C PRO A 951 -36.04 5.91 25.45
N GLU A 952 -36.08 6.71 26.52
CA GLU A 952 -37.17 7.63 26.89
C GLU A 952 -36.90 9.08 26.43
N THR A 953 -35.64 9.47 26.24
CA THR A 953 -35.25 10.82 25.79
C THR A 953 -34.81 10.90 24.33
N LEU A 954 -34.63 9.77 23.63
CA LEU A 954 -34.31 9.75 22.20
C LEU A 954 -35.46 10.38 21.38
N PRO A 955 -35.21 11.42 20.57
CA PRO A 955 -36.25 12.04 19.73
C PRO A 955 -36.72 11.08 18.62
N VAL A 956 -37.90 11.34 18.07
CA VAL A 956 -38.50 10.54 16.99
C VAL A 956 -37.55 10.46 15.81
N THR A 957 -36.95 9.28 15.63
CA THR A 957 -35.88 9.02 14.67
C THR A 957 -36.29 7.91 13.70
N ARG A 958 -36.04 8.13 12.40
CA ARG A 958 -36.29 7.14 11.34
C ARG A 958 -34.96 6.78 10.67
N LEU A 959 -34.60 5.50 10.74
CA LEU A 959 -33.31 4.98 10.28
C LEU A 959 -33.48 4.17 8.99
N PHE A 960 -32.74 4.56 7.95
CA PHE A 960 -32.66 3.82 6.69
C PHE A 960 -31.25 3.26 6.48
N LEU A 961 -31.12 1.94 6.41
CA LEU A 961 -29.86 1.21 6.30
C LEU A 961 -29.54 0.89 4.83
N ALA A 962 -28.75 1.75 4.20
CA ALA A 962 -28.23 1.55 2.85
C ALA A 962 -26.95 0.70 2.91
N CYS A 963 -27.09 -0.63 2.75
CA CYS A 963 -25.99 -1.57 3.02
C CYS A 963 -25.94 -2.80 2.08
N HIS A 964 -24.72 -3.18 1.71
CA HIS A 964 -24.38 -4.38 0.93
C HIS A 964 -23.42 -5.33 1.66
N ASN A 965 -23.39 -5.30 3.00
CA ASN A 965 -22.75 -6.31 3.85
C ASN A 965 -23.86 -7.16 4.50
N ALA A 966 -23.79 -8.48 4.33
CA ALA A 966 -24.81 -9.41 4.82
C ALA A 966 -24.83 -9.56 6.34
N GLU A 967 -23.69 -9.39 7.01
CA GLU A 967 -23.55 -9.50 8.46
C GLU A 967 -24.22 -8.31 9.16
N THR A 968 -23.98 -7.08 8.68
CA THR A 968 -24.66 -5.85 9.11
C THR A 968 -26.19 -5.96 8.94
N VAL A 969 -26.66 -6.45 7.78
CA VAL A 969 -28.11 -6.61 7.53
C VAL A 969 -28.71 -7.69 8.45
N ARG A 970 -28.06 -8.86 8.58
CA ARG A 970 -28.52 -9.95 9.48
C ARG A 970 -28.48 -9.56 10.95
N LEU A 971 -27.49 -8.76 11.37
CA LEU A 971 -27.41 -8.18 12.71
C LEU A 971 -28.62 -7.28 12.99
N ALA A 972 -28.88 -6.33 12.10
CA ALA A 972 -30.02 -5.41 12.22
C ALA A 972 -31.37 -6.14 12.24
N LEU A 973 -31.56 -7.14 11.36
CA LEU A 973 -32.80 -7.92 11.29
C LEU A 973 -33.07 -8.75 12.56
N ARG A 974 -32.06 -9.47 13.06
CA ARG A 974 -32.21 -10.25 14.30
C ARG A 974 -32.47 -9.33 15.49
N LEU A 975 -31.63 -8.31 15.67
CA LEU A 975 -31.78 -7.37 16.78
C LEU A 975 -33.14 -6.66 16.77
N ALA A 976 -33.63 -6.25 15.59
CA ALA A 976 -34.96 -5.65 15.47
C ALA A 976 -36.09 -6.64 15.78
N LYS A 977 -36.00 -7.92 15.35
CA LYS A 977 -36.97 -8.95 15.76
C LYS A 977 -36.93 -9.17 17.28
N ASP A 978 -35.74 -9.38 17.84
CA ASP A 978 -35.54 -9.71 19.25
C ASP A 978 -35.97 -8.59 20.20
N LEU A 979 -35.81 -7.33 19.79
CA LEU A 979 -36.29 -6.16 20.53
C LEU A 979 -37.80 -5.94 20.32
N SER A 980 -38.33 -6.14 19.11
CA SER A 980 -39.76 -6.01 18.82
C SER A 980 -40.60 -7.02 19.61
N ALA A 981 -40.16 -8.28 19.67
CA ALA A 981 -40.79 -9.33 20.46
C ALA A 981 -40.82 -9.03 21.99
N LYS A 982 -39.98 -8.09 22.46
CA LYS A 982 -39.93 -7.62 23.85
C LYS A 982 -40.62 -6.27 24.07
N GLY A 983 -41.16 -5.64 23.03
CA GLY A 983 -41.65 -4.24 23.09
C GLY A 983 -40.55 -3.18 23.26
N GLN A 984 -39.28 -3.55 23.04
CA GLN A 984 -38.09 -2.74 23.31
C GLN A 984 -37.46 -2.09 22.06
N LEU A 985 -38.04 -2.29 20.86
CA LEU A 985 -37.52 -1.70 19.62
C LEU A 985 -37.88 -0.22 19.53
N LYS A 986 -36.90 0.67 19.72
CA LYS A 986 -37.13 2.13 19.77
C LYS A 986 -36.99 2.79 18.39
N VAL A 987 -36.08 2.33 17.54
CA VAL A 987 -35.95 2.77 16.14
C VAL A 987 -36.05 1.57 15.20
N SER A 988 -37.15 1.49 14.44
CA SER A 988 -37.34 0.45 13.42
C SER A 988 -36.54 0.77 12.14
N PRO A 989 -35.61 -0.10 11.69
CA PRO A 989 -34.85 0.13 10.47
C PRO A 989 -35.65 -0.20 9.19
N GLU A 990 -35.50 0.65 8.17
CA GLU A 990 -35.77 0.29 6.77
C GLU A 990 -34.45 -0.05 6.06
N PHE A 991 -34.48 -0.79 4.95
CA PHE A 991 -33.29 -1.27 4.25
C PHE A 991 -33.26 -0.84 2.79
N GLY A 992 -32.06 -0.58 2.26
CA GLY A 992 -31.89 -0.28 0.83
C GLY A 992 -30.59 -0.78 0.23
N GLN A 993 -30.66 -1.04 -1.08
CA GLN A 993 -29.56 -1.58 -1.87
C GLN A 993 -29.60 -0.99 -3.28
N LEU A 994 -28.42 -0.77 -3.87
CA LEU A 994 -28.28 -0.58 -5.31
C LEU A 994 -28.85 -1.79 -6.06
N GLN A 995 -29.50 -1.52 -7.18
CA GLN A 995 -29.93 -2.51 -8.17
C GLN A 995 -28.73 -3.23 -8.81
N GLY A 996 -28.86 -4.52 -9.13
CA GLY A 996 -27.90 -5.25 -9.96
C GLY A 996 -26.58 -5.67 -9.28
N MET A 997 -26.38 -5.30 -8.00
CA MET A 997 -25.16 -5.58 -7.24
C MET A 997 -25.24 -6.89 -6.44
N VAL A 998 -26.06 -6.90 -5.38
CA VAL A 998 -26.17 -7.99 -4.38
C VAL A 998 -27.65 -8.27 -4.10
N ASP A 999 -28.39 -8.59 -5.16
CA ASP A 999 -29.86 -8.70 -5.13
C ASP A 999 -30.37 -9.89 -4.31
N ASN A 1000 -29.53 -10.92 -4.12
CA ASN A 1000 -29.79 -12.05 -3.22
C ASN A 1000 -29.96 -11.61 -1.76
N LEU A 1001 -29.15 -10.67 -1.27
CA LEU A 1001 -29.29 -10.14 0.10
C LEU A 1001 -30.58 -9.33 0.25
N GLY A 1002 -31.01 -8.62 -0.78
CA GLY A 1002 -32.31 -7.94 -0.78
C GLY A 1002 -33.47 -8.93 -0.68
N GLY A 1003 -33.35 -10.04 -1.42
CA GLY A 1003 -34.26 -11.18 -1.33
C GLY A 1003 -34.33 -11.83 0.05
N GLU A 1004 -33.21 -11.92 0.77
CA GLU A 1004 -33.18 -12.40 2.15
C GLU A 1004 -34.04 -11.52 3.08
N VAL A 1005 -33.99 -10.19 2.92
CA VAL A 1005 -34.85 -9.26 3.68
C VAL A 1005 -36.33 -9.43 3.32
N VAL A 1006 -36.65 -9.61 2.03
CA VAL A 1006 -38.03 -9.89 1.56
C VAL A 1006 -38.56 -11.17 2.20
N SER A 1007 -37.81 -12.27 2.12
CA SER A 1007 -38.21 -13.56 2.69
C SER A 1007 -38.32 -13.51 4.22
N PHE A 1008 -37.46 -12.75 4.92
CA PHE A 1008 -37.60 -12.52 6.36
C PHE A 1008 -38.91 -11.78 6.67
N GLY A 1009 -39.23 -10.70 5.94
CA GLY A 1009 -40.47 -9.95 6.12
C GLY A 1009 -41.73 -10.76 5.84
N GLU A 1010 -41.69 -11.69 4.88
CA GLU A 1010 -42.78 -12.64 4.62
C GLU A 1010 -43.00 -13.62 5.78
N VAL A 1011 -41.92 -14.13 6.39
CA VAL A 1011 -42.04 -14.96 7.60
C VAL A 1011 -42.60 -14.14 8.76
N MET A 1012 -42.19 -12.88 8.95
CA MET A 1012 -42.75 -12.03 10.02
C MET A 1012 -44.24 -11.76 9.82
N LYS A 1013 -44.70 -11.63 8.57
CA LYS A 1013 -46.13 -11.52 8.23
C LYS A 1013 -46.90 -12.80 8.55
N GLN A 1014 -46.31 -13.97 8.30
CA GLN A 1014 -46.93 -15.25 8.62
C GLN A 1014 -46.99 -15.49 10.13
N GLU A 1015 -45.91 -15.20 10.87
CA GLU A 1015 -45.90 -15.21 12.34
C GLU A 1015 -46.98 -14.28 12.92
N LYS A 1016 -47.08 -13.04 12.42
CA LYS A 1016 -48.10 -12.07 12.82
C LYS A 1016 -49.54 -12.48 12.46
N ALA A 1017 -49.74 -13.20 11.36
CA ALA A 1017 -51.06 -13.69 10.94
C ALA A 1017 -51.49 -14.99 11.65
N GLN A 1018 -50.54 -15.71 12.27
CA GLN A 1018 -50.79 -16.91 13.08
C GLN A 1018 -50.98 -16.59 14.56
N GLN A 1019 -50.51 -15.42 15.01
CA GLN A 1019 -50.87 -14.88 16.32
C GLN A 1019 -52.37 -14.52 16.33
N ALA A 1020 -53.11 -15.09 17.27
CA ALA A 1020 -54.50 -14.69 17.54
C ALA A 1020 -54.56 -13.18 17.83
N PRO A 1021 -55.68 -12.48 17.53
CA PRO A 1021 -55.81 -11.05 17.79
C PRO A 1021 -55.62 -10.77 19.28
N GLY A 1022 -54.43 -10.26 19.63
CA GLY A 1022 -54.05 -9.96 21.00
C GLY A 1022 -54.83 -8.77 21.56
N THR A 1023 -54.69 -8.58 22.87
CA THR A 1023 -55.08 -7.32 23.52
C THR A 1023 -54.43 -6.12 22.80
N PRO A 1024 -55.09 -4.95 22.75
CA PRO A 1024 -54.60 -3.80 21.99
C PRO A 1024 -53.19 -3.33 22.36
N ASP A 1025 -52.74 -3.61 23.58
CA ASP A 1025 -51.39 -3.30 24.08
C ASP A 1025 -50.29 -4.28 23.64
N SER A 1026 -50.62 -5.28 22.81
CA SER A 1026 -49.64 -6.26 22.32
C SER A 1026 -48.64 -5.62 21.34
N PRO A 1027 -47.31 -5.79 21.53
CA PRO A 1027 -46.31 -5.07 20.75
C PRO A 1027 -46.35 -5.50 19.28
N THR A 1028 -46.47 -4.52 18.37
CA THR A 1028 -46.59 -4.80 16.94
C THR A 1028 -45.32 -5.48 16.41
N PRO A 1029 -45.41 -6.67 15.77
CA PRO A 1029 -44.25 -7.36 15.22
C PRO A 1029 -43.54 -6.55 14.14
N PHE A 1030 -42.21 -6.51 14.22
CA PHE A 1030 -41.33 -5.82 13.28
C PHE A 1030 -41.41 -6.41 11.87
N GLU A 1031 -41.87 -5.59 10.91
CA GLU A 1031 -41.85 -5.90 9.49
C GLU A 1031 -40.70 -5.12 8.80
N PRO A 1032 -39.60 -5.79 8.39
CA PRO A 1032 -38.55 -5.14 7.64
C PRO A 1032 -39.01 -4.77 6.23
N ARG A 1033 -38.94 -3.48 5.89
CA ARG A 1033 -39.19 -2.98 4.53
C ARG A 1033 -37.87 -2.74 3.80
N VAL A 1034 -37.73 -3.33 2.61
CA VAL A 1034 -36.53 -3.24 1.77
C VAL A 1034 -36.85 -2.62 0.40
N TYR A 1035 -35.96 -1.74 -0.05
CA TYR A 1035 -36.11 -0.90 -1.23
C TYR A 1035 -34.93 -1.06 -2.20
N LYS A 1036 -35.18 -0.93 -3.51
CA LYS A 1036 -34.13 -0.92 -4.55
C LYS A 1036 -33.84 0.49 -5.06
N CYS A 1037 -32.58 0.90 -4.95
CA CYS A 1037 -32.08 2.17 -5.46
C CYS A 1037 -31.74 2.03 -6.95
N LEU A 1038 -32.35 2.89 -7.76
CA LEU A 1038 -32.28 2.90 -9.21
C LEU A 1038 -31.92 4.31 -9.71
N THR A 1039 -31.34 4.38 -10.89
CA THR A 1039 -31.02 5.65 -11.56
C THR A 1039 -31.72 5.71 -12.92
N TRP A 1040 -32.20 6.88 -13.34
CA TRP A 1040 -32.90 7.06 -14.61
C TRP A 1040 -32.38 8.30 -15.37
N GLY A 1041 -32.52 8.29 -16.70
CA GLY A 1041 -32.01 9.31 -17.60
C GLY A 1041 -31.60 8.67 -18.94
N SER A 1042 -30.94 9.43 -19.82
CA SER A 1042 -30.42 8.91 -21.10
C SER A 1042 -29.44 7.74 -20.90
N VAL A 1043 -29.19 6.95 -21.95
CA VAL A 1043 -28.21 5.85 -21.86
C VAL A 1043 -26.82 6.40 -21.57
N GLN A 1044 -26.41 7.51 -22.19
CA GLN A 1044 -25.13 8.16 -21.92
C GLN A 1044 -25.05 8.78 -20.52
N GLU A 1045 -26.08 9.53 -20.09
CA GLU A 1045 -26.15 10.12 -18.74
C GLU A 1045 -26.01 9.04 -17.65
N CYS A 1046 -26.75 7.94 -17.79
CA CYS A 1046 -26.63 6.82 -16.87
C CYS A 1046 -25.25 6.15 -16.93
N MET A 1047 -24.62 6.05 -18.10
CA MET A 1047 -23.25 5.51 -18.19
C MET A 1047 -22.22 6.44 -17.50
N GLN A 1048 -22.38 7.77 -17.55
CA GLN A 1048 -21.56 8.72 -16.79
C GLN A 1048 -21.73 8.55 -15.27
N PHE A 1049 -22.95 8.30 -14.81
CA PHE A 1049 -23.22 7.95 -13.41
C PHE A 1049 -22.60 6.60 -13.03
N LEU A 1050 -22.85 5.54 -13.82
CA LEU A 1050 -22.40 4.17 -13.53
C LEU A 1050 -20.87 4.03 -13.51
N VAL A 1051 -20.13 4.66 -14.42
CA VAL A 1051 -18.66 4.62 -14.43
C VAL A 1051 -18.07 5.20 -13.13
N ARG A 1052 -18.62 6.33 -12.67
CA ARG A 1052 -18.19 6.97 -11.42
C ARG A 1052 -18.55 6.10 -10.21
N ARG A 1053 -19.81 5.68 -10.10
CA ARG A 1053 -20.29 4.81 -9.01
C ARG A 1053 -19.59 3.44 -8.97
N ALA A 1054 -19.20 2.85 -10.11
CA ALA A 1054 -18.46 1.58 -10.15
C ALA A 1054 -17.01 1.72 -9.66
N THR A 1055 -16.40 2.90 -9.84
CA THR A 1055 -15.07 3.24 -9.34
C THR A 1055 -15.11 3.41 -7.82
N GLU A 1056 -16.03 4.27 -7.34
CA GLU A 1056 -16.30 4.53 -5.92
C GLU A 1056 -16.69 3.25 -5.14
N ASN A 1057 -17.60 2.45 -5.69
CA ASN A 1057 -18.13 1.24 -5.06
C ASN A 1057 -17.40 -0.03 -5.53
N SER A 1058 -16.14 0.07 -5.94
CA SER A 1058 -15.30 -1.05 -6.38
C SER A 1058 -15.23 -2.19 -5.34
N ALA A 1059 -15.23 -1.85 -4.04
CA ALA A 1059 -15.32 -2.82 -2.95
C ALA A 1059 -16.68 -3.56 -2.87
N ALA A 1060 -17.76 -3.04 -3.47
CA ALA A 1060 -19.03 -3.75 -3.63
C ALA A 1060 -19.05 -4.62 -4.89
N VAL A 1061 -18.43 -4.16 -5.98
CA VAL A 1061 -18.23 -4.94 -7.22
C VAL A 1061 -17.53 -6.28 -6.93
N GLY A 1062 -16.54 -6.27 -6.02
CA GLY A 1062 -15.87 -7.49 -5.57
C GLY A 1062 -16.80 -8.57 -4.96
N ARG A 1063 -17.94 -8.18 -4.36
CA ARG A 1063 -18.92 -9.13 -3.78
C ARG A 1063 -19.91 -9.71 -4.80
N MET A 1064 -19.87 -9.29 -6.06
CA MET A 1064 -20.74 -9.85 -7.11
C MET A 1064 -20.39 -11.31 -7.46
N THR A 1065 -19.24 -11.83 -7.01
CA THR A 1065 -18.86 -13.24 -7.11
C THR A 1065 -19.91 -14.18 -6.51
N ASP A 1066 -20.46 -13.77 -5.37
CA ASP A 1066 -21.31 -14.59 -4.53
C ASP A 1066 -22.73 -14.60 -5.11
N THR A 1067 -23.19 -13.43 -5.61
CA THR A 1067 -24.39 -13.29 -6.43
C THR A 1067 -24.37 -14.24 -7.62
N ALA A 1068 -23.24 -14.37 -8.32
CA ALA A 1068 -23.08 -15.29 -9.44
C ALA A 1068 -22.94 -16.77 -9.05
N ALA A 1069 -22.50 -17.07 -7.82
CA ALA A 1069 -22.51 -18.43 -7.28
C ALA A 1069 -23.95 -18.91 -7.02
N GLU A 1070 -24.77 -18.09 -6.35
CA GLU A 1070 -26.17 -18.42 -6.08
C GLU A 1070 -27.04 -18.43 -7.35
N ALA A 1071 -26.85 -17.48 -8.27
CA ALA A 1071 -27.52 -17.50 -9.57
C ALA A 1071 -27.18 -18.78 -10.37
N ARG A 1072 -25.94 -19.27 -10.30
CA ARG A 1072 -25.52 -20.54 -10.92
C ARG A 1072 -26.20 -21.76 -10.27
N LYS A 1073 -26.42 -21.76 -8.94
CA LYS A 1073 -27.17 -22.82 -8.25
C LYS A 1073 -28.64 -22.83 -8.69
N GLU A 1074 -29.29 -21.67 -8.73
CA GLU A 1074 -30.69 -21.57 -9.16
C GLU A 1074 -30.88 -21.94 -10.64
N LEU A 1075 -29.99 -21.51 -11.53
CA LEU A 1075 -30.03 -21.96 -12.93
C LEU A 1075 -29.80 -23.48 -13.04
N LYS A 1076 -28.85 -24.06 -12.29
CA LYS A 1076 -28.69 -25.52 -12.21
C LYS A 1076 -29.99 -26.21 -11.75
N ARG A 1077 -30.71 -25.68 -10.76
CA ARG A 1077 -32.01 -26.20 -10.30
C ARG A 1077 -33.08 -26.13 -11.40
N ARG A 1078 -33.12 -25.06 -12.19
CA ARG A 1078 -34.06 -24.93 -13.34
C ARG A 1078 -33.77 -25.94 -14.45
N PHE A 1079 -32.50 -26.16 -14.80
CA PHE A 1079 -32.10 -27.18 -15.79
C PHE A 1079 -32.27 -28.61 -15.26
N SER A 1080 -31.88 -28.82 -14.01
CA SER A 1080 -32.41 -29.75 -13.01
C SER A 1080 -33.78 -30.35 -13.30
N LEU A 1081 -34.77 -29.55 -12.90
CA LEU A 1081 -36.19 -29.86 -12.97
C LEU A 1081 -36.66 -30.01 -14.42
N ARG A 1082 -36.12 -29.24 -15.38
CA ARG A 1082 -36.42 -29.44 -16.80
C ARG A 1082 -35.96 -30.79 -17.36
N ARG A 1083 -34.93 -31.44 -16.78
CA ARG A 1083 -34.59 -32.83 -17.13
C ARG A 1083 -35.50 -33.85 -16.44
N LEU A 1084 -35.81 -33.63 -15.16
CA LEU A 1084 -36.68 -34.54 -14.38
C LEU A 1084 -38.12 -34.59 -14.93
N PHE A 1085 -38.70 -33.43 -15.27
CA PHE A 1085 -40.01 -33.37 -15.94
C PHE A 1085 -39.92 -33.61 -17.47
N GLY A 1086 -38.72 -33.52 -18.06
CA GLY A 1086 -38.46 -33.78 -19.48
C GLY A 1086 -38.28 -35.25 -19.86
N GLN A 1087 -38.46 -36.18 -18.93
CA GLN A 1087 -38.57 -37.62 -19.19
C GLN A 1087 -39.99 -38.15 -18.87
N GLY A 1088 -40.96 -37.26 -18.68
CA GLY A 1088 -42.33 -37.57 -18.22
C GLY A 1088 -43.44 -37.18 -19.21
N SER A 1089 -43.14 -37.07 -20.50
CA SER A 1089 -44.13 -36.85 -21.56
C SER A 1089 -43.60 -37.40 -22.89
N SER A 1090 -44.32 -38.36 -23.46
CA SER A 1090 -44.16 -38.88 -24.83
C SER A 1090 -44.58 -37.86 -25.88
#